data_AF-A0A7W4VV61-F1
#
_entry.id   AF-A0A7W4VV61-F1
#
_cell.length_a   1.000
_cell.length_b   1.000
_cell.length_c   1.000
_cell.angle_alpha   90.00
_cell.angle_beta   90.00
_cell.angle_gamma   90.00
#
_symmetry.space_group_name_H-M   'P 1'
#
loop_
_entity.id
_entity.type
_entity.pdbx_description
1 polymer ?
#
loop_
_entity_poly.entity_id
_entity_poly.type
_entity_poly.pdbx_seq_one_letter_code
_entity_poly.pdbx_strand_id
1 'polypeptide(L)'
;MTARRRLVLVALLLAALIAPLPAAAQPAPTTAERGAQKSTQKPAADEGWEETKDVQRSVVDADGSTRAYPFSDAFKMTVRADHTQNLRGRERVLISWSGAQPSAGRSGNPYGPGGLAQEYPVVVLQCRGTGAEVTPETCWTSSFSQRSQVSRSDVEATWLRDVHAAPAAKERVSTSLGALPSAEECPEIDRTGLYATRLTPFVAAGGTVYSACNATHMPPEAAADSAFPAAEVAAFTDADGDGSVQFEVRSDVENESLGCNDRTDCSIVVVPISGVSCDQASTPVENDLATIEKACRKTGQWAPGSSNFAGLAVDQAVSPALWWTESNWRNRFVIPITMGLPPDVCDVLDKRAPTAFYGSELLAQASLQWTPAYCLDKSRFKFQLNQMSDEAGWNLMTSGEGAAAEVSSAHEAGADPVGYAPTAVTGFAIGYVIDRPDNAGEYTNLRLTPRLVAKLLTQSYVGSGLGTGHPGMSKNPWAIMADPEFAALNPGLSRNASEAGAALLSLSNSSDIIEQLTEWIAQDRDAREFIAGKPDPWGMVVNPSYRKFEIPTSEWPLLDNYVPQTAIECWQANPGSYYSLLAAPVTTIAKISTALLDAWPNTQTRCDTDVTTTPHTYKTGRIDRQSYGARFMLGVVSLGDAARYGLRTAALQTKPKHFVAPSDSSMSAALKLAEQEEELGPFVLDQARVRRSASAYPGTMVVYTAARLQNLEAETAAKVAQFIRVSTTEGQRRGSGNGELPDGYLPIRRSGTTAGLYASAQAVADAVEAQESTDPPTGKPSADAGDGGIGPVGGAGGVTPPDGAPEGDEPSAAASPTAPASVAPGPVDMPATQAVGSDVAGGVLPLLILLGAIGCVATAVIRVAVPLLRGRR
;
A
#
# COMPACT_ATOMS: atom_id res chain seq x y z
N MET A 1 -54.70 -25.68 -36.02
CA MET A 1 -55.26 -26.90 -35.42
C MET A 1 -54.17 -27.57 -34.61
N THR A 2 -54.51 -27.94 -33.36
CA THR A 2 -53.83 -28.89 -32.43
C THR A 2 -52.37 -28.61 -32.04
N ALA A 3 -52.04 -28.13 -30.82
CA ALA A 3 -52.14 -28.77 -29.48
C ALA A 3 -51.09 -29.90 -29.30
N ARG A 4 -50.37 -30.14 -28.18
CA ARG A 4 -50.44 -29.70 -26.77
C ARG A 4 -49.28 -30.36 -25.98
N ARG A 5 -48.79 -29.67 -24.92
CA ARG A 5 -48.50 -30.10 -23.50
C ARG A 5 -47.58 -31.32 -23.21
N ARG A 6 -46.50 -31.20 -22.39
CA ARG A 6 -46.31 -31.04 -20.90
C ARG A 6 -46.42 -32.35 -20.07
N LEU A 7 -45.46 -32.53 -19.13
CA LEU A 7 -45.47 -33.08 -17.73
C LEU A 7 -44.13 -33.85 -17.45
N VAL A 8 -43.27 -33.65 -16.43
CA VAL A 8 -43.26 -33.46 -14.93
C VAL A 8 -43.33 -34.77 -14.10
N LEU A 9 -42.47 -34.84 -13.04
CA LEU A 9 -42.40 -35.72 -11.81
C LEU A 9 -41.47 -36.98 -11.87
N VAL A 10 -40.77 -37.49 -10.82
CA VAL A 10 -40.38 -37.13 -9.43
C VAL A 10 -39.33 -38.15 -8.87
N ALA A 11 -38.52 -37.72 -7.89
CA ALA A 11 -37.66 -38.34 -6.85
C ALA A 11 -37.52 -39.87 -6.58
N LEU A 12 -36.33 -40.32 -6.09
CA LEU A 12 -36.04 -40.79 -4.69
C LEU A 12 -34.69 -41.55 -4.49
N LEU A 13 -33.94 -41.10 -3.47
CA LEU A 13 -33.01 -41.72 -2.48
C LEU A 13 -32.57 -43.21 -2.55
N LEU A 14 -31.27 -43.44 -2.25
CA LEU A 14 -30.83 -44.55 -1.37
C LEU A 14 -29.44 -44.28 -0.73
N ALA A 15 -29.36 -44.55 0.57
CA ALA A 15 -28.18 -44.45 1.45
C ALA A 15 -27.65 -45.84 1.82
N ALA A 16 -26.35 -45.96 2.15
CA ALA A 16 -25.82 -47.10 2.91
C ALA A 16 -24.61 -46.70 3.78
N LEU A 17 -24.74 -46.99 5.08
CA LEU A 17 -23.77 -46.88 6.18
C LEU A 17 -22.71 -47.99 6.12
N ILE A 18 -21.49 -47.72 6.62
CA ILE A 18 -20.73 -48.67 7.49
C ILE A 18 -19.99 -47.87 8.58
N ALA A 19 -20.13 -48.32 9.83
CA ALA A 19 -19.55 -47.78 11.07
C ALA A 19 -18.41 -48.70 11.62
N PRO A 20 -17.61 -48.25 12.62
CA PRO A 20 -16.25 -48.72 12.93
C PRO A 20 -16.16 -49.61 14.20
N LEU A 21 -14.95 -50.10 14.60
CA LEU A 21 -14.53 -50.53 15.98
C LEU A 21 -13.05 -51.08 16.00
N PRO A 22 -12.34 -51.31 17.16
CA PRO A 22 -11.18 -50.49 17.60
C PRO A 22 -9.88 -51.23 18.08
N ALA A 23 -8.85 -50.41 18.39
CA ALA A 23 -7.82 -50.45 19.48
C ALA A 23 -6.88 -51.65 19.75
N ALA A 24 -5.55 -51.37 19.84
CA ALA A 24 -4.63 -51.75 20.95
C ALA A 24 -3.20 -51.15 20.74
N ALA A 25 -2.41 -51.02 21.81
CA ALA A 25 -1.35 -50.02 22.00
C ALA A 25 0.08 -50.54 22.35
N GLN A 26 1.10 -49.69 22.08
CA GLN A 26 2.43 -49.46 22.75
C GLN A 26 3.59 -50.49 22.65
N PRO A 27 4.90 -50.12 22.89
CA PRO A 27 5.51 -48.85 23.35
C PRO A 27 6.73 -48.30 22.52
N ALA A 28 7.25 -47.13 22.95
CA ALA A 28 8.33 -46.30 22.37
C ALA A 28 9.79 -46.81 22.63
N PRO A 29 10.86 -46.12 22.13
CA PRO A 29 11.40 -44.94 22.86
C PRO A 29 11.95 -43.74 22.02
N THR A 30 11.67 -42.55 22.55
CA THR A 30 12.48 -41.31 22.66
C THR A 30 13.28 -40.68 21.49
N THR A 31 12.86 -39.47 21.09
CA THR A 31 13.69 -38.25 20.97
C THR A 31 12.83 -36.97 21.04
N ALA A 32 13.36 -35.93 21.69
CA ALA A 32 12.73 -34.67 22.17
C ALA A 32 12.24 -33.72 21.04
N GLU A 33 10.99 -33.24 21.06
CA GLU A 33 10.42 -32.05 21.75
C GLU A 33 10.57 -30.69 21.01
N ARG A 34 9.49 -30.26 20.32
CA ARG A 34 9.14 -28.85 20.08
C ARG A 34 7.62 -28.72 20.22
N GLY A 35 7.19 -28.03 21.27
CA GLY A 35 5.78 -27.98 21.71
C GLY A 35 4.88 -27.14 20.81
N ALA A 36 3.82 -27.76 20.31
CA ALA A 36 2.63 -27.10 19.79
C ALA A 36 1.58 -27.04 20.92
N GLN A 37 1.18 -25.85 21.35
CA GLN A 37 0.06 -25.66 22.26
C GLN A 37 -1.27 -25.69 21.49
N LYS A 38 -2.17 -26.57 21.94
CA LYS A 38 -3.56 -26.69 21.49
C LYS A 38 -4.34 -25.42 21.83
N SER A 39 -4.93 -24.79 20.81
CA SER A 39 -5.81 -23.63 20.98
C SER A 39 -7.26 -24.06 21.21
N THR A 40 -7.91 -23.34 22.13
CA THR A 40 -9.37 -23.26 22.29
C THR A 40 -9.96 -22.42 21.15
N GLN A 41 -11.10 -22.88 20.62
CA GLN A 41 -11.82 -22.36 19.43
C GLN A 41 -11.68 -20.85 19.15
N LYS A 42 -11.15 -20.54 17.96
CA LYS A 42 -10.94 -19.21 17.37
C LYS A 42 -12.06 -18.95 16.34
N PRO A 43 -12.59 -17.72 16.20
CA PRO A 43 -13.37 -17.34 15.01
C PRO A 43 -12.49 -17.50 13.77
N ALA A 44 -13.04 -18.02 12.67
CA ALA A 44 -12.28 -18.36 11.46
C ALA A 44 -11.49 -17.14 10.95
N ALA A 45 -10.17 -17.16 11.16
CA ALA A 45 -9.26 -16.42 10.31
C ALA A 45 -9.30 -17.13 8.95
N ASP A 46 -9.36 -16.35 7.86
CA ASP A 46 -9.17 -16.84 6.51
C ASP A 46 -8.03 -17.88 6.49
N GLU A 47 -8.33 -19.14 6.15
CA GLU A 47 -7.45 -20.30 6.43
C GLU A 47 -6.22 -20.37 5.51
N GLY A 48 -5.90 -19.28 4.81
CA GLY A 48 -4.90 -19.23 3.76
C GLY A 48 -5.27 -20.17 2.59
N TRP A 49 -4.30 -20.43 1.73
CA TRP A 49 -4.46 -21.36 0.61
C TRP A 49 -3.16 -22.15 0.40
N GLU A 50 -3.25 -23.43 0.06
CA GLU A 50 -2.09 -24.27 -0.23
C GLU A 50 -2.42 -25.32 -1.31
N GLU A 51 -1.51 -25.50 -2.27
CA GLU A 51 -1.57 -26.59 -3.25
C GLU A 51 -0.16 -27.07 -3.61
N THR A 52 -0.02 -28.36 -3.90
CA THR A 52 1.24 -28.97 -4.35
C THR A 52 1.04 -29.63 -5.72
N LYS A 53 1.97 -29.39 -6.66
CA LYS A 53 1.99 -30.02 -7.99
C LYS A 53 3.39 -30.49 -8.36
N ASP A 54 3.43 -31.49 -9.23
CA ASP A 54 4.66 -31.89 -9.91
C ASP A 54 4.82 -31.05 -11.19
N VAL A 55 5.99 -30.42 -11.33
CA VAL A 55 6.35 -29.57 -12.48
C VAL A 55 7.49 -30.25 -13.23
N GLN A 56 7.25 -30.58 -14.50
CA GLN A 56 8.23 -31.25 -15.34
C GLN A 56 8.21 -30.67 -16.75
N ARG A 57 9.37 -30.25 -17.22
CA ARG A 57 9.62 -29.98 -18.64
C ARG A 57 10.06 -31.26 -19.36
N SER A 58 9.64 -31.43 -20.60
CA SER A 58 9.98 -32.62 -21.39
C SER A 58 10.44 -32.28 -22.80
N VAL A 59 11.11 -33.24 -23.45
CA VAL A 59 11.47 -33.13 -24.87
C VAL A 59 11.17 -34.44 -25.59
N VAL A 60 10.81 -34.36 -26.87
CA VAL A 60 10.60 -35.53 -27.73
C VAL A 60 11.85 -35.76 -28.58
N ASP A 61 12.50 -36.91 -28.43
CA ASP A 61 13.69 -37.27 -29.21
C ASP A 61 13.32 -37.68 -30.64
N ALA A 62 14.32 -37.82 -31.52
CA ALA A 62 14.10 -38.06 -32.94
C ALA A 62 13.37 -39.38 -33.25
N ASP A 63 13.47 -40.36 -32.36
CA ASP A 63 12.74 -41.63 -32.42
C ASP A 63 11.28 -41.53 -31.93
N GLY A 64 10.84 -40.35 -31.51
CA GLY A 64 9.50 -40.09 -30.98
C GLY A 64 9.34 -40.40 -29.49
N SER A 65 10.39 -40.88 -28.80
CA SER A 65 10.35 -41.08 -27.35
C SER A 65 10.33 -39.73 -26.62
N THR A 66 9.60 -39.65 -25.50
CA THR A 66 9.53 -38.45 -24.66
C THR A 66 10.34 -38.68 -23.40
N ARG A 67 11.18 -37.72 -23.02
CA ARG A 67 11.95 -37.75 -21.79
C ARG A 67 11.87 -36.45 -21.01
N ALA A 68 12.03 -36.56 -19.70
CA ALA A 68 12.19 -35.43 -18.80
C ALA A 68 13.46 -34.63 -19.14
N TYR A 69 13.39 -33.30 -19.03
CA TYR A 69 14.47 -32.40 -19.42
C TYR A 69 14.45 -31.08 -18.64
N PRO A 70 15.61 -30.53 -18.23
CA PRO A 70 16.94 -31.16 -18.26
C PRO A 70 17.15 -32.20 -17.14
N PHE A 71 16.28 -32.21 -16.14
CA PHE A 71 16.34 -33.12 -15.00
C PHE A 71 15.41 -34.32 -15.20
N SER A 72 15.79 -35.48 -14.67
CA SER A 72 15.03 -36.73 -14.78
C SER A 72 13.78 -36.77 -13.90
N ASP A 73 13.84 -36.06 -12.76
CA ASP A 73 12.79 -36.04 -11.75
C ASP A 73 11.99 -34.74 -11.82
N ALA A 74 10.68 -34.84 -11.61
CA ALA A 74 9.81 -33.68 -11.54
C ALA A 74 10.07 -32.88 -10.27
N PHE A 75 9.94 -31.56 -10.38
CA PHE A 75 9.99 -30.66 -9.24
C PHE A 75 8.65 -30.67 -8.51
N LYS A 76 8.64 -31.08 -7.25
CA LYS A 76 7.44 -31.04 -6.44
C LYS A 76 7.28 -29.66 -5.80
N MET A 77 6.56 -28.78 -6.48
CA MET A 77 6.37 -27.40 -6.05
C MET A 77 5.12 -27.29 -5.16
N THR A 78 5.25 -26.64 -4.00
CA THR A 78 4.13 -26.26 -3.15
C THR A 78 4.00 -24.74 -3.14
N VAL A 79 2.80 -24.22 -3.38
CA VAL A 79 2.49 -22.78 -3.33
C VAL A 79 1.54 -22.52 -2.17
N ARG A 80 1.76 -21.42 -1.45
CA ARG A 80 0.92 -20.96 -0.34
C ARG A 80 0.57 -19.47 -0.48
N ALA A 81 -0.65 -19.13 -0.12
CA ALA A 81 -1.09 -17.76 0.18
C ALA A 81 -1.48 -17.66 1.65
N ASP A 82 -1.12 -16.58 2.32
CA ASP A 82 -1.44 -16.36 3.74
C ASP A 82 -2.90 -15.96 3.98
N HIS A 83 -3.54 -15.28 3.01
CA HIS A 83 -4.96 -14.94 3.00
C HIS A 83 -5.47 -14.73 1.57
N THR A 84 -6.78 -14.82 1.37
CA THR A 84 -7.47 -14.78 0.06
C THR A 84 -8.85 -14.09 0.08
N GLN A 85 -9.38 -13.73 1.25
CA GLN A 85 -10.77 -13.30 1.41
C GLN A 85 -10.90 -11.84 1.82
N ASN A 86 -11.94 -11.20 1.28
CA ASN A 86 -12.31 -9.80 1.53
C ASN A 86 -11.16 -8.81 1.35
N LEU A 87 -10.28 -9.08 0.37
CA LEU A 87 -9.12 -8.24 0.08
C LEU A 87 -9.55 -6.83 -0.32
N ARG A 88 -8.68 -5.86 -0.04
CA ARG A 88 -8.83 -4.46 -0.45
C ARG A 88 -7.95 -4.14 -1.65
N GLY A 89 -8.33 -3.12 -2.43
CA GLY A 89 -7.46 -2.60 -3.49
C GLY A 89 -6.06 -2.31 -2.96
N ARG A 90 -5.02 -2.73 -3.67
CA ARG A 90 -3.60 -2.61 -3.27
C ARG A 90 -3.17 -3.36 -2.01
N GLU A 91 -4.01 -4.21 -1.43
CA GLU A 91 -3.59 -5.12 -0.36
C GLU A 91 -2.55 -6.11 -0.89
N ARG A 92 -1.56 -6.46 -0.07
CA ARG A 92 -0.52 -7.42 -0.45
C ARG A 92 -0.76 -8.77 0.21
N VAL A 93 -0.86 -9.80 -0.62
CA VAL A 93 -0.93 -11.20 -0.21
C VAL A 93 0.46 -11.81 -0.25
N LEU A 94 0.89 -12.49 0.82
CA LEU A 94 2.16 -13.21 0.83
C LEU A 94 2.01 -14.51 0.05
N ILE A 95 2.55 -14.53 -1.16
CA ILE A 95 2.68 -15.75 -1.97
C ILE A 95 4.05 -16.34 -1.69
N SER A 96 4.09 -17.59 -1.23
CA SER A 96 5.34 -18.32 -1.00
C SER A 96 5.33 -19.67 -1.69
N TRP A 97 6.51 -20.17 -2.04
CA TRP A 97 6.67 -21.49 -2.62
C TRP A 97 7.93 -22.19 -2.15
N SER A 98 7.90 -23.51 -2.29
CA SER A 98 9.03 -24.40 -2.04
C SER A 98 9.12 -25.47 -3.13
N GLY A 99 10.33 -25.90 -3.47
CA GLY A 99 10.58 -26.96 -4.44
C GLY A 99 10.53 -26.51 -5.90
N ALA A 100 10.60 -25.20 -6.17
CA ALA A 100 10.73 -24.68 -7.53
C ALA A 100 12.18 -24.77 -8.04
N GLN A 101 12.38 -24.66 -9.35
CA GLN A 101 13.73 -24.57 -9.91
C GLN A 101 14.39 -23.23 -9.51
N PRO A 102 15.66 -23.23 -9.07
CA PRO A 102 16.39 -22.00 -8.76
C PRO A 102 16.45 -21.05 -9.96
N SER A 103 16.13 -19.78 -9.74
CA SER A 103 16.19 -18.77 -10.79
C SER A 103 17.64 -18.37 -11.08
N ALA A 104 17.92 -18.01 -12.34
CA ALA A 104 19.22 -17.57 -12.82
C ALA A 104 19.11 -16.27 -13.62
N GLY A 105 20.21 -15.51 -13.73
CA GLY A 105 20.23 -14.24 -14.46
C GLY A 105 19.18 -13.25 -13.93
N ARG A 106 19.03 -13.13 -12.61
CA ARG A 106 17.96 -12.37 -11.95
C ARG A 106 17.98 -10.90 -12.36
N SER A 107 16.86 -10.38 -12.88
CA SER A 107 16.73 -8.98 -13.28
C SER A 107 16.86 -8.03 -12.08
N GLY A 108 17.41 -6.83 -12.30
CA GLY A 108 17.38 -5.77 -11.30
C GLY A 108 15.97 -5.22 -11.03
N ASN A 109 14.99 -5.49 -11.91
CA ASN A 109 13.59 -5.16 -11.68
C ASN A 109 12.72 -6.35 -12.13
N PRO A 110 12.13 -7.14 -11.22
CA PRO A 110 11.33 -8.31 -11.57
C PRO A 110 9.90 -8.00 -12.03
N TYR A 111 9.45 -6.74 -12.01
CA TYR A 111 8.08 -6.38 -12.40
C TYR A 111 7.96 -6.02 -13.87
N GLY A 112 6.76 -6.22 -14.41
CA GLY A 112 6.40 -5.73 -15.73
C GLY A 112 7.37 -6.22 -16.82
N PRO A 113 7.70 -5.37 -17.81
CA PRO A 113 8.68 -5.71 -18.83
C PRO A 113 10.12 -5.82 -18.28
N GLY A 114 10.42 -5.24 -17.11
CA GLY A 114 11.74 -5.34 -16.48
C GLY A 114 12.09 -6.77 -16.08
N GLY A 115 11.09 -7.57 -15.73
CA GLY A 115 11.26 -8.96 -15.29
C GLY A 115 11.53 -9.96 -16.42
N LEU A 116 11.55 -9.53 -17.68
CA LEU A 116 11.66 -10.45 -18.83
C LEU A 116 13.08 -11.03 -19.03
N ALA A 117 14.11 -10.33 -18.58
CA ALA A 117 15.51 -10.67 -18.81
C ALA A 117 16.10 -11.59 -17.71
N GLN A 118 15.43 -12.70 -17.42
CA GLN A 118 15.87 -13.71 -16.43
C GLN A 118 15.42 -15.12 -16.80
N GLU A 119 15.94 -16.12 -16.08
CA GLU A 119 15.72 -17.55 -16.36
C GLU A 119 15.11 -18.27 -15.15
N TYR A 120 14.15 -19.15 -15.42
CA TYR A 120 13.41 -19.93 -14.41
C TYR A 120 12.80 -19.12 -13.24
N PRO A 121 12.17 -17.96 -13.46
CA PRO A 121 11.42 -17.31 -12.40
C PRO A 121 10.07 -17.99 -12.15
N VAL A 122 9.42 -17.59 -11.06
CA VAL A 122 8.00 -17.87 -10.82
C VAL A 122 7.21 -16.61 -11.18
N VAL A 123 6.38 -16.69 -12.21
CA VAL A 123 5.55 -15.54 -12.64
C VAL A 123 4.27 -15.52 -11.80
N VAL A 124 3.97 -14.39 -11.18
CA VAL A 124 2.76 -14.18 -10.37
C VAL A 124 1.93 -13.05 -11.01
N LEU A 125 0.69 -13.37 -11.36
CA LEU A 125 -0.26 -12.49 -12.05
C LEU A 125 -1.57 -12.44 -11.26
N GLN A 126 -2.36 -11.39 -11.49
CA GLN A 126 -3.78 -11.38 -11.12
C GLN A 126 -4.62 -11.63 -12.36
N CYS A 127 -5.63 -12.48 -12.26
CA CYS A 127 -6.49 -12.85 -13.38
C CYS A 127 -7.95 -12.82 -12.98
N ARG A 128 -8.82 -12.54 -13.95
CA ARG A 128 -10.26 -12.66 -13.78
C ARG A 128 -10.70 -14.12 -13.90
N GLY A 129 -11.66 -14.52 -13.07
CA GLY A 129 -12.24 -15.86 -13.02
C GLY A 129 -11.58 -16.78 -12.00
N THR A 130 -12.10 -18.01 -11.91
CA THR A 130 -11.55 -19.08 -11.07
C THR A 130 -11.42 -20.39 -11.84
N GLY A 131 -10.55 -21.28 -11.38
CA GLY A 131 -10.38 -22.61 -11.97
C GLY A 131 -10.08 -22.58 -13.48
N ALA A 132 -10.97 -23.18 -14.27
CA ALA A 132 -10.80 -23.33 -15.71
C ALA A 132 -11.11 -22.06 -16.53
N GLU A 133 -11.83 -21.09 -15.95
CA GLU A 133 -12.13 -19.80 -16.60
C GLU A 133 -10.89 -18.90 -16.71
N VAL A 134 -9.87 -19.20 -15.90
CA VAL A 134 -8.61 -18.48 -15.89
C VAL A 134 -7.75 -18.96 -17.07
N THR A 135 -7.58 -18.08 -18.05
CA THR A 135 -6.75 -18.27 -19.25
C THR A 135 -5.71 -17.15 -19.35
N PRO A 136 -4.68 -17.27 -20.20
CA PRO A 136 -3.74 -16.17 -20.40
C PRO A 136 -4.44 -14.85 -20.79
N GLU A 137 -5.55 -14.93 -21.51
CA GLU A 137 -6.35 -13.78 -21.96
C GLU A 137 -7.09 -13.06 -20.83
N THR A 138 -7.34 -13.72 -19.69
CA THR A 138 -8.00 -13.10 -18.53
C THR A 138 -7.02 -12.61 -17.46
N CYS A 139 -5.72 -12.83 -17.67
CA CYS A 139 -4.66 -12.39 -16.76
C CYS A 139 -4.13 -11.00 -17.10
N TRP A 140 -3.87 -10.18 -16.09
CA TRP A 140 -3.33 -8.84 -16.26
C TRP A 140 -1.81 -8.82 -16.47
N THR A 141 -1.36 -7.90 -17.33
CA THR A 141 0.05 -7.52 -17.51
C THR A 141 0.12 -6.06 -17.95
N SER A 142 1.14 -5.31 -17.51
CA SER A 142 1.30 -3.88 -17.77
C SER A 142 1.91 -3.53 -19.14
N SER A 143 2.44 -4.51 -19.88
CA SER A 143 3.07 -4.29 -21.18
C SER A 143 2.72 -5.35 -22.21
N PHE A 144 2.60 -4.92 -23.47
CA PHE A 144 2.43 -5.82 -24.62
C PHE A 144 3.60 -6.81 -24.76
N SER A 145 4.83 -6.40 -24.39
CA SER A 145 6.04 -7.24 -24.49
C SER A 145 6.01 -8.46 -23.57
N GLN A 146 5.19 -8.45 -22.53
CA GLN A 146 4.99 -9.61 -21.65
C GLN A 146 4.03 -10.64 -22.25
N ARG A 147 3.23 -10.28 -23.25
CA ARG A 147 2.15 -11.12 -23.80
C ARG A 147 2.37 -11.54 -25.24
N SER A 148 2.94 -10.64 -26.04
CA SER A 148 3.04 -10.77 -27.48
C SER A 148 4.49 -10.77 -27.93
N GLN A 149 4.82 -11.73 -28.79
CA GLN A 149 6.17 -12.02 -29.23
C GLN A 149 6.25 -11.74 -30.71
N VAL A 150 7.17 -10.86 -31.09
CA VAL A 150 7.56 -10.62 -32.49
C VAL A 150 9.04 -10.96 -32.58
N SER A 151 9.34 -12.04 -33.28
CA SER A 151 10.68 -12.58 -33.40
C SER A 151 11.19 -12.48 -34.82
N ARG A 152 12.37 -11.87 -34.96
CA ARG A 152 13.08 -11.73 -36.24
C ARG A 152 13.99 -12.93 -36.54
N SER A 153 14.11 -13.88 -35.61
CA SER A 153 15.01 -15.03 -35.70
C SER A 153 14.34 -16.30 -35.18
N ASP A 154 14.54 -17.41 -35.88
CA ASP A 154 14.05 -18.72 -35.44
C ASP A 154 14.59 -19.13 -34.05
N VAL A 155 15.71 -18.56 -33.59
CA VAL A 155 16.25 -18.78 -32.21
C VAL A 155 15.32 -18.21 -31.14
N GLU A 156 14.59 -17.14 -31.46
CA GLU A 156 13.71 -16.43 -30.54
C GLU A 156 12.23 -16.76 -30.83
N ALA A 157 11.97 -17.88 -31.51
CA ALA A 157 10.62 -18.34 -31.86
C ALA A 157 10.27 -19.69 -31.20
N THR A 158 10.86 -19.98 -30.03
CA THR A 158 10.87 -21.33 -29.45
C THR A 158 9.48 -21.90 -29.14
N TRP A 159 8.47 -21.05 -28.93
CA TRP A 159 7.07 -21.49 -28.73
C TRP A 159 6.49 -22.27 -29.91
N LEU A 160 7.02 -22.09 -31.13
CA LEU A 160 6.58 -22.87 -32.30
C LEU A 160 6.92 -24.36 -32.16
N ARG A 161 7.77 -24.72 -31.21
CA ARG A 161 8.18 -26.09 -30.87
C ARG A 161 7.53 -26.61 -29.61
N ASP A 162 6.54 -25.92 -29.05
CA ASP A 162 5.81 -26.40 -27.87
C ASP A 162 5.00 -27.66 -28.22
N VAL A 163 5.39 -28.80 -27.64
CA VAL A 163 4.73 -30.09 -27.87
C VAL A 163 3.27 -30.10 -27.38
N HIS A 164 2.94 -29.23 -26.44
CA HIS A 164 1.60 -29.14 -25.85
C HIS A 164 0.70 -28.13 -26.57
N ALA A 165 1.26 -27.27 -27.42
CA ALA A 165 0.50 -26.30 -28.19
C ALA A 165 -0.28 -26.95 -29.35
N ALA A 166 -1.50 -26.50 -29.56
CA ALA A 166 -2.30 -26.86 -30.72
C ALA A 166 -1.60 -26.44 -32.04
N PRO A 167 -1.82 -27.16 -33.17
CA PRO A 167 -1.17 -26.83 -34.44
C PRO A 167 -1.30 -25.36 -34.88
N ALA A 168 -2.48 -24.76 -34.72
CA ALA A 168 -2.73 -23.36 -35.05
C ALA A 168 -1.88 -22.37 -34.22
N ALA A 169 -1.54 -22.71 -32.98
CA ALA A 169 -0.67 -21.88 -32.14
C ALA A 169 0.81 -21.95 -32.55
N LYS A 170 1.18 -22.95 -33.35
CA LYS A 170 2.53 -23.17 -33.89
C LYS A 170 2.71 -22.63 -35.32
N GLU A 171 1.70 -21.96 -35.86
CA GLU A 171 1.85 -21.22 -37.11
C GLU A 171 2.77 -20.01 -36.88
N ARG A 172 3.58 -19.65 -37.89
CA ARG A 172 4.55 -18.54 -37.78
C ARG A 172 3.87 -17.22 -37.41
N VAL A 173 2.62 -17.00 -37.79
CA VAL A 173 1.83 -15.84 -37.38
C VAL A 173 0.54 -16.36 -36.77
N SER A 174 0.38 -16.22 -35.45
CA SER A 174 -0.81 -16.72 -34.76
C SER A 174 -1.26 -15.82 -33.61
N THR A 175 -2.50 -16.03 -33.17
CA THR A 175 -3.09 -15.41 -31.98
C THR A 175 -3.85 -16.46 -31.17
N SER A 176 -3.95 -16.30 -29.85
CA SER A 176 -4.69 -17.23 -29.00
C SER A 176 -6.21 -17.17 -29.17
N LEU A 177 -6.77 -16.06 -29.69
CA LEU A 177 -8.20 -15.92 -29.98
C LEU A 177 -8.60 -16.31 -31.42
N GLY A 178 -7.69 -16.96 -32.16
CA GLY A 178 -7.93 -17.48 -33.51
C GLY A 178 -7.79 -16.44 -34.62
N ALA A 179 -8.65 -15.42 -34.68
CA ALA A 179 -8.64 -14.43 -35.76
C ALA A 179 -7.60 -13.33 -35.50
N LEU A 180 -6.65 -13.16 -36.44
CA LEU A 180 -5.65 -12.09 -36.36
C LEU A 180 -6.31 -10.70 -36.49
N PRO A 181 -5.84 -9.70 -35.71
CA PRO A 181 -6.22 -8.30 -35.87
C PRO A 181 -5.99 -7.76 -37.29
N SER A 182 -6.77 -6.77 -37.68
CA SER A 182 -6.64 -6.12 -38.99
C SER A 182 -5.25 -5.47 -39.15
N ALA A 183 -4.84 -5.23 -40.40
CA ALA A 183 -3.59 -4.51 -40.67
C ALA A 183 -3.62 -3.05 -40.21
N GLU A 184 -4.81 -2.46 -40.10
CA GLU A 184 -5.02 -1.12 -39.56
C GLU A 184 -4.84 -1.09 -38.05
N GLU A 185 -5.32 -2.12 -37.35
CA GLU A 185 -5.17 -2.27 -35.90
C GLU A 185 -3.72 -2.60 -35.52
N CYS A 186 -3.12 -3.59 -36.17
CA CYS A 186 -1.75 -4.02 -35.90
C CYS A 186 -0.88 -3.94 -37.18
N PRO A 187 -0.39 -2.73 -37.54
CA PRO A 187 0.38 -2.52 -38.77
C PRO A 187 1.79 -3.11 -38.70
N GLU A 188 2.35 -3.25 -37.50
CA GLU A 188 3.72 -3.72 -37.27
C GLU A 188 3.89 -5.24 -37.40
N ILE A 189 2.77 -5.97 -37.42
CA ILE A 189 2.79 -7.44 -37.55
C ILE A 189 3.15 -7.80 -38.99
N ASP A 190 4.26 -8.52 -39.14
CA ASP A 190 4.61 -9.15 -40.40
C ASP A 190 3.68 -10.34 -40.68
N ARG A 191 2.82 -10.17 -41.68
CA ARG A 191 1.87 -11.19 -42.15
C ARG A 191 2.42 -12.03 -43.31
N THR A 192 3.63 -11.72 -43.79
CA THR A 192 4.29 -12.51 -44.84
C THR A 192 4.86 -13.82 -44.32
N GLY A 193 5.00 -13.95 -42.99
CA GLY A 193 5.60 -15.09 -42.33
C GLY A 193 7.13 -15.07 -42.33
N LEU A 194 7.75 -13.96 -42.72
CA LEU A 194 9.20 -13.78 -42.62
C LEU A 194 9.62 -13.80 -41.14
N TYR A 195 8.88 -13.10 -40.29
CA TYR A 195 9.03 -13.11 -38.83
C TYR A 195 8.02 -14.03 -38.16
N ALA A 196 8.40 -14.57 -37.00
CA ALA A 196 7.48 -15.33 -36.17
C ALA A 196 6.76 -14.38 -35.22
N THR A 197 5.43 -14.33 -35.28
CA THR A 197 4.58 -13.51 -34.39
C THR A 197 3.59 -14.39 -33.65
N ARG A 198 3.50 -14.17 -32.34
CA ARG A 198 2.45 -14.74 -31.49
C ARG A 198 1.83 -13.62 -30.66
N LEU A 199 0.53 -13.41 -30.85
CA LEU A 199 -0.25 -12.49 -30.00
C LEU A 199 -0.98 -13.26 -28.91
N THR A 200 -0.97 -12.71 -27.70
CA THR A 200 -1.80 -13.17 -26.58
C THR A 200 -2.66 -12.00 -26.11
N PRO A 201 -3.84 -11.77 -26.73
CA PRO A 201 -4.71 -10.66 -26.40
C PRO A 201 -5.11 -10.64 -24.92
N PHE A 202 -5.55 -9.49 -24.41
CA PHE A 202 -6.21 -9.35 -23.12
C PHE A 202 -7.70 -9.08 -23.32
N VAL A 203 -8.56 -9.81 -22.60
CA VAL A 203 -10.01 -9.61 -22.63
C VAL A 203 -10.43 -8.91 -21.34
N ALA A 204 -10.83 -7.64 -21.46
CA ALA A 204 -11.28 -6.85 -20.32
C ALA A 204 -12.62 -7.34 -19.76
N ALA A 205 -12.96 -6.93 -18.54
CA ALA A 205 -14.21 -7.31 -17.87
C ALA A 205 -15.45 -6.89 -18.66
N GLY A 206 -15.38 -5.74 -19.34
CA GLY A 206 -16.42 -5.26 -20.26
C GLY A 206 -16.52 -6.02 -21.59
N GLY A 207 -15.65 -7.01 -21.84
CA GLY A 207 -15.62 -7.80 -23.07
C GLY A 207 -14.78 -7.21 -24.21
N THR A 208 -14.22 -6.01 -24.03
CA THR A 208 -13.27 -5.41 -24.98
C THR A 208 -12.03 -6.28 -25.11
N VAL A 209 -11.66 -6.61 -26.35
CA VAL A 209 -10.45 -7.36 -26.67
C VAL A 209 -9.34 -6.39 -27.03
N TYR A 210 -8.27 -6.40 -26.26
CA TYR A 210 -7.03 -5.69 -26.53
C TYR A 210 -6.07 -6.66 -27.18
N SER A 211 -5.75 -6.45 -28.46
CA SER A 211 -4.87 -7.35 -29.22
C SER A 211 -3.45 -7.44 -28.67
N ALA A 212 -3.03 -6.45 -27.86
CA ALA A 212 -1.70 -6.39 -27.24
C ALA A 212 -0.56 -6.51 -28.26
N CYS A 213 -0.73 -5.96 -29.46
CA CYS A 213 0.30 -6.00 -30.50
C CYS A 213 1.33 -4.86 -30.38
N ASN A 214 0.98 -3.78 -29.68
CA ASN A 214 1.84 -2.64 -29.35
C ASN A 214 1.25 -1.88 -28.15
N ALA A 215 1.91 -0.80 -27.73
CA ALA A 215 1.48 0.00 -26.58
C ALA A 215 0.11 0.67 -26.73
N THR A 216 -0.32 1.04 -27.95
CA THR A 216 -1.63 1.70 -28.15
C THR A 216 -2.80 0.72 -28.19
N HIS A 217 -2.51 -0.58 -28.25
CA HIS A 217 -3.49 -1.67 -28.23
C HIS A 217 -3.46 -2.46 -26.92
N MET A 218 -3.03 -1.79 -25.86
CA MET A 218 -3.16 -2.22 -24.48
C MET A 218 -4.30 -1.46 -23.80
N PRO A 219 -4.86 -1.97 -22.69
CA PRO A 219 -5.75 -1.18 -21.83
C PRO A 219 -5.13 0.17 -21.42
N PRO A 220 -5.90 1.25 -21.28
CA PRO A 220 -5.38 2.57 -20.89
C PRO A 220 -4.55 2.58 -19.60
N GLU A 221 -4.85 1.66 -18.68
CA GLU A 221 -4.18 1.50 -17.39
C GLU A 221 -2.83 0.74 -17.53
N ALA A 222 -2.60 0.08 -18.67
CA ALA A 222 -1.35 -0.60 -19.01
C ALA A 222 -0.43 0.34 -19.82
N ALA A 223 0.19 1.30 -19.12
CA ALA A 223 1.15 2.24 -19.70
C ALA A 223 2.40 2.36 -18.82
N ALA A 224 3.56 2.69 -19.40
CA ALA A 224 4.80 2.89 -18.64
C ALA A 224 4.72 4.05 -17.63
N ASP A 225 3.86 5.04 -17.92
CA ASP A 225 3.55 6.21 -17.07
C ASP A 225 2.22 6.05 -16.32
N SER A 226 1.69 4.82 -16.17
CA SER A 226 0.45 4.59 -15.43
C SER A 226 0.57 5.05 -13.98
N ALA A 227 -0.57 5.46 -13.39
CA ALA A 227 -0.64 5.95 -12.02
C ALA A 227 -0.09 4.96 -10.98
N PHE A 228 -0.18 3.66 -11.27
CA PHE A 228 0.37 2.59 -10.45
C PHE A 228 1.46 1.83 -11.21
N PRO A 229 2.54 1.38 -10.54
CA PRO A 229 3.58 0.55 -11.17
C PRO A 229 3.01 -0.80 -11.63
N ALA A 230 3.79 -1.63 -12.31
CA ALA A 230 3.39 -3.01 -12.60
C ALA A 230 3.23 -3.80 -11.29
N ALA A 231 2.10 -4.49 -11.12
CA ALA A 231 1.87 -5.38 -9.96
C ALA A 231 2.30 -6.82 -10.27
N GLU A 232 2.22 -7.21 -11.53
CA GLU A 232 2.68 -8.52 -11.97
C GLU A 232 4.20 -8.64 -11.93
N VAL A 233 4.67 -9.82 -11.52
CA VAL A 233 6.06 -10.02 -11.13
C VAL A 233 6.57 -11.37 -11.61
N ALA A 234 7.80 -11.39 -12.11
CA ALA A 234 8.57 -12.60 -12.32
C ALA A 234 9.52 -12.75 -11.12
N ALA A 235 9.06 -13.41 -10.06
CA ALA A 235 9.74 -13.50 -8.79
C ALA A 235 10.84 -14.58 -8.78
N PHE A 236 11.79 -14.44 -7.85
CA PHE A 236 12.97 -15.28 -7.79
C PHE A 236 12.79 -16.47 -6.85
N THR A 237 13.29 -17.62 -7.29
CA THR A 237 13.54 -18.79 -6.45
C THR A 237 15.00 -18.82 -6.05
N ASP A 238 15.27 -19.05 -4.77
CA ASP A 238 16.61 -19.23 -4.23
C ASP A 238 17.24 -20.58 -4.61
N ALA A 239 18.44 -20.84 -4.09
CA ALA A 239 19.19 -22.06 -4.40
C ALA A 239 18.57 -23.32 -3.76
N ASP A 240 17.77 -23.18 -2.71
CA ASP A 240 17.10 -24.26 -2.00
C ASP A 240 15.74 -24.60 -2.64
N GLY A 241 15.32 -23.82 -3.65
CA GLY A 241 14.04 -24.00 -4.34
C GLY A 241 12.89 -23.25 -3.67
N ASP A 242 13.21 -22.37 -2.71
CA ASP A 242 12.24 -21.59 -1.97
C ASP A 242 12.14 -20.16 -2.54
N GLY A 243 10.97 -19.55 -2.39
CA GLY A 243 10.77 -18.17 -2.80
C GLY A 243 9.50 -17.60 -2.21
N SER A 244 9.41 -16.27 -2.21
CA SER A 244 8.20 -15.58 -1.80
C SER A 244 8.13 -14.19 -2.41
N VAL A 245 6.91 -13.67 -2.53
CA VAL A 245 6.65 -12.29 -2.95
C VAL A 245 5.41 -11.78 -2.23
N GLN A 246 5.44 -10.50 -1.84
CA GLN A 246 4.25 -9.78 -1.42
C GLN A 246 3.53 -9.28 -2.67
N PHE A 247 2.49 -9.98 -3.10
CA PHE A 247 1.76 -9.70 -4.34
C PHE A 247 0.64 -8.69 -4.10
N GLU A 248 0.72 -7.52 -4.72
CA GLU A 248 -0.31 -6.47 -4.66
C GLU A 248 -1.51 -6.86 -5.52
N VAL A 249 -2.68 -7.05 -4.89
CA VAL A 249 -3.94 -7.24 -5.62
C VAL A 249 -4.57 -5.89 -5.98
N ARG A 250 -5.26 -5.83 -7.11
CA ARG A 250 -5.96 -4.64 -7.62
C ARG A 250 -7.44 -4.90 -7.73
N SER A 251 -8.23 -3.95 -7.22
CA SER A 251 -9.66 -3.93 -7.48
C SER A 251 -9.95 -3.26 -8.83
N ASP A 252 -11.22 -3.19 -9.19
CA ASP A 252 -11.71 -2.42 -10.33
C ASP A 252 -11.48 -0.91 -10.19
N VAL A 253 -11.17 -0.42 -8.98
CA VAL A 253 -10.73 0.97 -8.75
C VAL A 253 -9.34 1.22 -9.33
N GLU A 254 -8.38 0.31 -9.10
CA GLU A 254 -7.02 0.46 -9.61
C GLU A 254 -6.84 -0.14 -11.02
N ASN A 255 -7.73 -1.04 -11.42
CA ASN A 255 -7.68 -1.76 -12.69
C ASN A 255 -9.08 -2.12 -13.19
N GLU A 256 -9.76 -1.13 -13.76
CA GLU A 256 -11.12 -1.25 -14.31
C GLU A 256 -11.18 -2.36 -15.38
N SER A 257 -10.17 -2.42 -16.24
CA SER A 257 -10.08 -3.41 -17.31
C SER A 257 -10.03 -4.85 -16.80
N LEU A 258 -9.39 -5.13 -15.67
CA LEU A 258 -9.42 -6.45 -15.02
C LEU A 258 -10.76 -6.71 -14.33
N GLY A 259 -11.30 -5.69 -13.64
CA GLY A 259 -12.67 -5.65 -13.12
C GLY A 259 -12.94 -6.46 -11.85
N CYS A 260 -11.91 -6.73 -11.03
CA CYS A 260 -12.05 -7.50 -9.80
C CYS A 260 -12.76 -6.70 -8.70
N ASN A 261 -13.88 -7.20 -8.19
CA ASN A 261 -14.65 -6.55 -7.11
C ASN A 261 -15.45 -7.60 -6.32
N ASP A 262 -16.41 -7.16 -5.48
CA ASP A 262 -17.22 -8.04 -4.64
C ASP A 262 -18.14 -9.01 -5.43
N ARG A 263 -18.26 -8.83 -6.75
CA ARG A 263 -19.14 -9.61 -7.63
C ARG A 263 -18.41 -10.31 -8.77
N THR A 264 -17.21 -9.85 -9.10
CA THR A 264 -16.37 -10.44 -10.13
C THR A 264 -15.28 -11.26 -9.47
N ASP A 265 -15.40 -12.59 -9.55
CA ASP A 265 -14.39 -13.49 -9.03
C ASP A 265 -13.05 -13.28 -9.75
N CYS A 266 -11.97 -13.29 -8.97
CA CYS A 266 -10.62 -13.20 -9.47
C CYS A 266 -9.73 -14.23 -8.79
N SER A 267 -8.53 -14.42 -9.34
CA SER A 267 -7.51 -15.31 -8.80
C SER A 267 -6.14 -14.67 -8.86
N ILE A 268 -5.29 -15.00 -7.89
CA ILE A 268 -3.83 -14.87 -8.03
C ILE A 268 -3.34 -16.14 -8.74
N VAL A 269 -2.58 -15.98 -9.82
CA VAL A 269 -2.06 -17.09 -10.61
C VAL A 269 -0.55 -17.13 -10.50
N VAL A 270 -0.04 -18.30 -10.12
CA VAL A 270 1.39 -18.57 -9.99
C VAL A 270 1.80 -19.54 -11.09
N VAL A 271 2.68 -19.11 -12.00
CA VAL A 271 3.17 -19.88 -13.14
C VAL A 271 4.66 -20.16 -12.96
N PRO A 272 5.05 -21.39 -12.57
CA PRO A 272 6.45 -21.77 -12.54
C PRO A 272 7.00 -21.90 -13.96
N ILE A 273 8.03 -21.13 -14.29
CA ILE A 273 8.70 -21.26 -15.58
C ILE A 273 9.67 -22.43 -15.50
N SER A 274 9.26 -23.59 -16.02
CA SER A 274 10.14 -24.74 -16.24
C SER A 274 10.79 -24.72 -17.63
N GLY A 275 10.19 -23.95 -18.56
CA GLY A 275 10.60 -23.82 -19.94
C GLY A 275 9.74 -24.61 -20.93
N VAL A 276 9.86 -24.30 -22.21
CA VAL A 276 9.06 -24.91 -23.28
C VAL A 276 9.42 -26.39 -23.45
N SER A 277 8.41 -27.27 -23.39
CA SER A 277 8.59 -28.67 -23.72
C SER A 277 8.65 -28.85 -25.23
N CYS A 278 9.75 -29.37 -25.75
CA CYS A 278 10.05 -29.34 -27.18
C CYS A 278 9.48 -30.54 -27.93
N ASP A 279 8.93 -30.29 -29.11
CA ASP A 279 8.48 -31.29 -30.07
C ASP A 279 9.63 -32.16 -30.62
N GLN A 280 9.25 -33.11 -31.49
CA GLN A 280 10.14 -34.15 -32.00
C GLN A 280 11.34 -33.54 -32.72
N ALA A 281 12.54 -33.94 -32.28
CA ALA A 281 13.78 -33.58 -32.95
C ALA A 281 13.83 -34.12 -34.39
N SER A 282 14.38 -33.33 -35.31
CA SER A 282 14.55 -33.73 -36.71
C SER A 282 15.63 -34.81 -36.92
N THR A 283 16.57 -34.94 -35.98
CA THR A 283 17.72 -35.86 -36.05
C THR A 283 18.20 -36.21 -34.64
N PRO A 284 18.76 -37.41 -34.40
CA PRO A 284 19.38 -37.75 -33.12
C PRO A 284 20.72 -37.03 -32.87
N VAL A 285 21.31 -36.41 -33.89
CA VAL A 285 22.60 -35.71 -33.79
C VAL A 285 22.36 -34.24 -33.40
N GLU A 286 22.72 -33.87 -32.18
CA GLU A 286 22.46 -32.53 -31.62
C GLU A 286 23.01 -31.38 -32.49
N ASN A 287 24.21 -31.56 -33.07
CA ASN A 287 24.83 -30.57 -33.95
C ASN A 287 24.07 -30.35 -35.26
N ASP A 288 23.26 -31.31 -35.69
CA ASP A 288 22.52 -31.27 -36.95
C ASP A 288 21.07 -30.79 -36.77
N LEU A 289 20.64 -30.55 -35.52
CA LEU A 289 19.33 -29.98 -35.22
C LEU A 289 19.14 -28.61 -35.87
N ALA A 290 17.90 -28.33 -36.29
CA ALA A 290 17.52 -27.02 -36.78
C ALA A 290 17.75 -25.96 -35.69
N THR A 291 18.01 -24.71 -36.10
CA THR A 291 18.32 -23.60 -35.19
C THR A 291 17.26 -23.43 -34.09
N ILE A 292 15.98 -23.51 -34.44
CA ILE A 292 14.87 -23.42 -33.49
C ILE A 292 14.78 -24.64 -32.54
N GLU A 293 15.17 -25.84 -33.00
CA GLU A 293 15.16 -27.05 -32.18
C GLU A 293 16.26 -26.97 -31.11
N LYS A 294 17.45 -26.49 -31.50
CA LYS A 294 18.54 -26.19 -30.56
C LYS A 294 18.12 -25.12 -29.56
N ALA A 295 17.52 -24.03 -30.04
CA ALA A 295 17.08 -22.93 -29.20
C ALA A 295 16.00 -23.36 -28.19
N CYS A 296 15.01 -24.15 -28.64
CA CYS A 296 14.02 -24.72 -27.74
C CYS A 296 14.70 -25.55 -26.66
N ARG A 297 15.67 -26.41 -27.01
CA ARG A 297 16.33 -27.33 -26.05
C ARG A 297 17.36 -26.66 -25.14
N LYS A 298 17.51 -25.34 -25.15
CA LYS A 298 18.40 -24.67 -24.19
C LYS A 298 17.86 -24.73 -22.77
N THR A 299 18.79 -24.74 -21.82
CA THR A 299 18.52 -24.89 -20.37
C THR A 299 18.89 -23.64 -19.58
N GLY A 300 19.05 -22.50 -20.24
CA GLY A 300 19.59 -21.29 -19.64
C GLY A 300 21.10 -21.19 -19.80
N GLN A 301 21.58 -19.95 -19.85
CA GLN A 301 23.01 -19.62 -19.98
C GLN A 301 23.59 -19.03 -18.68
N TRP A 302 22.74 -18.79 -17.67
CA TRP A 302 23.14 -18.21 -16.40
C TRP A 302 23.26 -19.26 -15.30
N ALA A 303 24.21 -19.04 -14.38
CA ALA A 303 24.35 -19.89 -13.22
C ALA A 303 23.17 -19.67 -12.25
N PRO A 304 22.66 -20.72 -11.56
CA PRO A 304 21.65 -20.56 -10.51
C PRO A 304 22.05 -19.51 -9.47
N GLY A 305 21.11 -18.63 -9.11
CA GLY A 305 21.33 -17.54 -8.16
C GLY A 305 22.08 -16.32 -8.70
N SER A 306 22.62 -16.36 -9.92
CA SER A 306 23.31 -15.21 -10.53
C SER A 306 22.36 -14.06 -10.89
N SER A 307 22.93 -12.86 -11.06
CA SER A 307 22.21 -11.62 -11.35
C SER A 307 22.52 -11.10 -12.75
N ASN A 308 21.52 -10.50 -13.40
CA ASN A 308 21.60 -9.87 -14.72
C ASN A 308 21.27 -8.37 -14.63
N PHE A 309 22.02 -7.62 -13.81
CA PHE A 309 21.80 -6.17 -13.63
C PHE A 309 21.99 -5.36 -14.92
N ALA A 310 22.79 -5.87 -15.86
CA ALA A 310 23.06 -5.22 -17.14
C ALA A 310 21.99 -5.50 -18.21
N GLY A 311 20.96 -6.30 -17.90
CA GLY A 311 19.88 -6.63 -18.85
C GLY A 311 20.38 -7.35 -20.09
N LEU A 312 21.40 -8.20 -19.94
CA LEU A 312 21.93 -9.03 -21.02
C LEU A 312 20.89 -10.08 -21.45
N ALA A 313 21.10 -10.67 -22.62
CA ALA A 313 20.21 -11.68 -23.16
C ALA A 313 20.08 -12.90 -22.22
N VAL A 314 18.95 -13.58 -22.32
CA VAL A 314 18.63 -14.85 -21.65
C VAL A 314 18.17 -15.87 -22.68
N ASP A 315 18.23 -17.16 -22.36
CA ASP A 315 17.66 -18.16 -23.24
C ASP A 315 16.12 -18.13 -23.16
N GLN A 316 15.48 -17.69 -24.25
CA GLN A 316 14.03 -17.50 -24.31
C GLN A 316 13.23 -18.74 -23.89
N ALA A 317 13.74 -19.94 -24.20
CA ALA A 317 13.08 -21.20 -23.88
C ALA A 317 12.77 -21.40 -22.39
N VAL A 318 13.50 -20.69 -21.51
CA VAL A 318 13.38 -20.76 -20.04
C VAL A 318 13.13 -19.38 -19.41
N SER A 319 12.78 -18.40 -20.24
CA SER A 319 12.48 -17.03 -19.85
C SER A 319 10.99 -16.84 -19.53
N PRO A 320 10.63 -15.92 -18.62
CA PRO A 320 9.24 -15.57 -18.33
C PRO A 320 8.52 -14.91 -19.52
N ALA A 321 9.22 -14.50 -20.59
CA ALA A 321 8.59 -14.01 -21.81
C ALA A 321 7.61 -15.02 -22.45
N LEU A 322 7.72 -16.30 -22.09
CA LEU A 322 6.88 -17.40 -22.57
C LEU A 322 5.96 -17.98 -21.49
N TRP A 323 5.59 -17.21 -20.46
CA TRP A 323 4.70 -17.67 -19.39
C TRP A 323 3.35 -18.20 -19.89
N TRP A 324 2.84 -17.67 -21.00
CA TRP A 324 1.55 -18.02 -21.62
C TRP A 324 1.61 -19.29 -22.48
N THR A 325 2.80 -19.84 -22.76
CA THR A 325 2.92 -21.09 -23.55
C THR A 325 2.26 -22.26 -22.82
N GLU A 326 1.65 -23.20 -23.55
CA GLU A 326 0.94 -24.34 -22.96
C GLU A 326 1.86 -25.16 -22.05
N SER A 327 3.14 -25.27 -22.39
CA SER A 327 4.16 -25.91 -21.55
C SER A 327 4.30 -25.29 -20.16
N ASN A 328 4.25 -23.96 -20.03
CA ASN A 328 4.33 -23.29 -18.72
C ASN A 328 2.94 -23.14 -18.09
N TRP A 329 1.93 -22.73 -18.85
CA TRP A 329 0.58 -22.42 -18.38
C TRP A 329 -0.14 -23.61 -17.74
N ARG A 330 0.12 -24.83 -18.24
CA ARG A 330 -0.45 -26.05 -17.66
C ARG A 330 0.03 -26.35 -16.23
N ASN A 331 1.16 -25.78 -15.81
CA ASN A 331 1.74 -25.97 -14.48
C ASN A 331 1.26 -24.91 -13.47
N ARG A 332 0.35 -24.01 -13.86
CA ARG A 332 -0.10 -22.91 -13.02
C ARG A 332 -0.83 -23.38 -11.76
N PHE A 333 -0.74 -22.57 -10.72
CA PHE A 333 -1.58 -22.61 -9.53
C PHE A 333 -2.59 -21.47 -9.64
N VAL A 334 -3.85 -21.73 -9.30
CA VAL A 334 -4.94 -20.75 -9.36
C VAL A 334 -5.50 -20.59 -7.95
N ILE A 335 -5.20 -19.45 -7.35
CA ILE A 335 -5.57 -19.11 -5.97
C ILE A 335 -6.80 -18.20 -6.04
N PRO A 336 -8.01 -18.71 -5.78
CA PRO A 336 -9.21 -17.88 -5.81
C PRO A 336 -9.11 -16.79 -4.74
N ILE A 337 -9.50 -15.56 -5.08
CA ILE A 337 -9.55 -14.44 -4.16
C ILE A 337 -10.93 -13.77 -4.19
N THR A 338 -11.33 -13.14 -3.09
CA THR A 338 -12.54 -12.31 -3.02
C THR A 338 -12.18 -10.90 -2.57
N MET A 339 -12.86 -9.91 -3.14
CA MET A 339 -12.70 -8.51 -2.74
C MET A 339 -13.80 -8.12 -1.76
N GLY A 340 -13.45 -7.38 -0.71
CA GLY A 340 -14.44 -6.80 0.19
C GLY A 340 -15.04 -5.52 -0.40
N LEU A 341 -16.27 -5.19 -0.01
CA LEU A 341 -16.94 -3.97 -0.48
C LEU A 341 -16.14 -2.71 -0.09
N PRO A 342 -15.78 -1.84 -1.05
CA PRO A 342 -15.06 -0.60 -0.77
C PRO A 342 -15.98 0.50 -0.18
N PRO A 343 -15.44 1.54 0.47
CA PRO A 343 -16.24 2.61 1.11
C PRO A 343 -17.12 3.43 0.16
N ASP A 344 -16.71 3.61 -1.08
CA ASP A 344 -17.44 4.36 -2.14
C ASP A 344 -18.77 3.69 -2.51
N VAL A 345 -18.98 2.42 -2.12
CA VAL A 345 -20.32 1.79 -2.17
C VAL A 345 -21.36 2.64 -1.43
N CYS A 346 -20.95 3.37 -0.39
CA CYS A 346 -21.83 4.25 0.38
C CYS A 346 -22.28 5.48 -0.40
N ASP A 347 -21.55 5.91 -1.42
CA ASP A 347 -21.96 7.06 -2.24
C ASP A 347 -23.02 6.68 -3.27
N VAL A 348 -23.03 5.41 -3.67
CA VAL A 348 -24.01 4.86 -4.61
C VAL A 348 -25.27 4.37 -3.87
N LEU A 349 -25.09 3.65 -2.76
CA LEU A 349 -26.17 2.92 -2.09
C LEU A 349 -26.81 3.70 -0.93
N ASP A 350 -26.16 4.74 -0.39
CA ASP A 350 -26.67 5.55 0.71
C ASP A 350 -26.70 7.06 0.40
N LYS A 351 -27.92 7.58 0.21
CA LYS A 351 -28.18 8.99 -0.14
C LYS A 351 -28.21 9.92 1.07
N ARG A 352 -28.10 9.41 2.30
CA ARG A 352 -28.09 10.24 3.51
C ARG A 352 -26.83 11.12 3.54
N ALA A 353 -26.91 12.28 4.18
CA ALA A 353 -25.74 13.10 4.38
C ALA A 353 -24.73 12.37 5.31
N PRO A 354 -23.43 12.36 4.98
CA PRO A 354 -22.43 11.78 5.85
C PRO A 354 -22.30 12.58 7.14
N THR A 355 -22.00 11.90 8.24
CA THR A 355 -21.53 12.52 9.48
C THR A 355 -20.02 12.36 9.54
N ALA A 356 -19.33 13.50 9.49
CA ALA A 356 -17.91 13.56 9.28
C ALA A 356 -17.12 13.57 10.60
N PHE A 357 -16.17 12.65 10.69
CA PHE A 357 -15.18 12.52 11.75
C PHE A 357 -13.83 12.89 11.14
N TYR A 358 -12.99 13.65 11.84
CA TYR A 358 -11.79 14.25 11.27
C TYR A 358 -10.54 13.92 12.08
N GLY A 359 -9.42 13.63 11.43
CA GLY A 359 -8.12 13.50 12.11
C GLY A 359 -7.38 12.20 11.76
N SER A 360 -6.89 11.53 12.80
CA SER A 360 -5.82 10.54 12.79
C SER A 360 -5.88 9.51 11.67
N GLU A 361 -4.82 9.45 10.86
CA GLU A 361 -4.61 8.42 9.84
C GLU A 361 -4.46 7.01 10.43
N LEU A 362 -4.21 6.88 11.74
CA LEU A 362 -4.13 5.57 12.40
C LEU A 362 -5.43 4.77 12.32
N LEU A 363 -6.59 5.43 12.15
CA LEU A 363 -7.88 4.75 11.96
C LEU A 363 -8.17 4.37 10.50
N ALA A 364 -7.33 4.78 9.56
CA ALA A 364 -7.59 4.65 8.12
C ALA A 364 -8.01 3.23 7.73
N GLN A 365 -7.23 2.21 8.08
CA GLN A 365 -7.52 0.84 7.64
C GLN A 365 -8.79 0.26 8.29
N ALA A 366 -9.05 0.54 9.58
CA ALA A 366 -10.30 0.13 10.22
C ALA A 366 -11.53 0.83 9.60
N SER A 367 -11.43 2.14 9.33
CA SER A 367 -12.51 2.91 8.71
C SER A 367 -12.91 2.43 7.32
N LEU A 368 -11.97 1.89 6.53
CA LEU A 368 -12.26 1.28 5.24
C LEU A 368 -13.22 0.10 5.36
N GLN A 369 -13.07 -0.70 6.42
CA GLN A 369 -13.96 -1.85 6.66
C GLN A 369 -15.26 -1.43 7.35
N TRP A 370 -15.20 -0.46 8.26
CA TRP A 370 -16.38 -0.02 9.03
C TRP A 370 -17.35 0.80 8.20
N THR A 371 -16.88 1.66 7.29
CA THR A 371 -17.73 2.59 6.53
C THR A 371 -18.91 1.89 5.83
N PRO A 372 -18.72 0.80 5.07
CA PRO A 372 -19.84 0.08 4.47
C PRO A 372 -20.76 -0.59 5.49
N ALA A 373 -20.25 -1.05 6.64
CA ALA A 373 -21.08 -1.64 7.69
C ALA A 373 -22.00 -0.61 8.38
N TYR A 374 -21.67 0.68 8.28
CA TYR A 374 -22.53 1.78 8.74
C TYR A 374 -23.55 2.18 7.68
N CYS A 375 -23.11 2.49 6.46
CA CYS A 375 -24.01 3.05 5.45
C CYS A 375 -25.01 2.02 4.90
N LEU A 376 -24.66 0.73 4.87
CA LEU A 376 -25.55 -0.33 4.39
C LEU A 376 -26.58 -0.78 5.43
N ASP A 377 -26.40 -0.40 6.69
CA ASP A 377 -27.37 -0.60 7.76
C ASP A 377 -28.21 0.68 7.96
N LYS A 378 -29.52 0.57 7.66
CA LYS A 378 -30.44 1.71 7.79
C LYS A 378 -30.66 2.18 9.23
N SER A 379 -30.30 1.38 10.23
CA SER A 379 -30.37 1.75 11.65
C SER A 379 -29.19 2.58 12.15
N ARG A 380 -28.13 2.72 11.33
CA ARG A 380 -26.93 3.50 11.61
C ARG A 380 -26.90 4.74 10.72
N PHE A 381 -26.07 5.73 11.08
CA PHE A 381 -25.83 6.90 10.23
C PHE A 381 -24.78 6.59 9.14
N LYS A 382 -24.67 7.47 8.13
CA LYS A 382 -23.61 7.39 7.11
C LYS A 382 -22.30 7.91 7.72
N PHE A 383 -21.47 7.01 8.24
CA PHE A 383 -20.16 7.34 8.79
C PHE A 383 -19.17 7.74 7.68
N GLN A 384 -18.36 8.76 7.94
CA GLN A 384 -17.25 9.18 7.08
C GLN A 384 -16.05 9.59 7.94
N LEU A 385 -14.90 8.96 7.71
CA LEU A 385 -13.62 9.42 8.22
C LEU A 385 -12.94 10.32 7.17
N ASN A 386 -12.62 11.55 7.56
CA ASN A 386 -11.83 12.51 6.79
C ASN A 386 -10.43 12.60 7.40
N GLN A 387 -9.47 11.96 6.74
CA GLN A 387 -8.09 11.87 7.21
C GLN A 387 -7.36 13.21 7.07
N MET A 388 -6.70 13.63 8.14
CA MET A 388 -5.84 14.82 8.22
C MET A 388 -4.94 14.72 9.47
N SER A 389 -4.16 15.76 9.79
CA SER A 389 -3.45 15.77 11.07
C SER A 389 -4.43 15.70 12.25
N ASP A 390 -4.00 15.03 13.32
CA ASP A 390 -4.73 14.94 14.58
C ASP A 390 -5.14 16.34 15.07
N GLU A 391 -4.22 17.31 15.02
CA GLU A 391 -4.48 18.72 15.38
C GLU A 391 -5.51 19.42 14.49
N ALA A 392 -5.51 19.18 13.17
CA ALA A 392 -6.51 19.77 12.28
C ALA A 392 -7.90 19.19 12.54
N GLY A 393 -7.98 17.88 12.81
CA GLY A 393 -9.21 17.21 13.23
C GLY A 393 -9.73 17.75 14.57
N TRP A 394 -8.84 17.92 15.54
CA TRP A 394 -9.15 18.54 16.83
C TRP A 394 -9.73 19.96 16.68
N ASN A 395 -9.11 20.79 15.86
CA ASN A 395 -9.57 22.17 15.62
C ASN A 395 -10.96 22.21 14.95
N LEU A 396 -11.24 21.33 13.99
CA LEU A 396 -12.58 21.22 13.38
C LEU A 396 -13.63 20.72 14.36
N MET A 397 -13.28 19.76 15.22
CA MET A 397 -14.19 19.29 16.27
C MET A 397 -14.47 20.41 17.24
N THR A 398 -13.46 21.10 17.78
CA THR A 398 -13.63 22.17 18.76
C THR A 398 -14.37 23.40 18.21
N SER A 399 -14.19 23.75 16.92
CA SER A 399 -14.95 24.84 16.26
C SER A 399 -16.42 24.48 15.98
N GLY A 400 -16.78 23.19 16.06
CA GLY A 400 -18.13 22.69 15.78
C GLY A 400 -18.40 22.39 14.31
N GLU A 401 -17.38 22.44 13.46
CA GLU A 401 -17.46 22.03 12.06
C GLU A 401 -17.40 20.51 11.89
N GLY A 402 -16.74 19.80 12.82
CA GLY A 402 -16.67 18.34 12.87
C GLY A 402 -17.54 17.76 13.99
N ALA A 403 -18.11 16.56 13.76
CA ALA A 403 -18.91 15.86 14.76
C ALA A 403 -18.05 15.32 15.91
N ALA A 404 -16.85 14.85 15.58
CA ALA A 404 -15.83 14.38 16.50
C ALA A 404 -14.45 14.45 15.82
N ALA A 405 -13.40 14.46 16.63
CA ALA A 405 -12.03 14.32 16.18
C ALA A 405 -11.54 12.89 16.46
N GLU A 406 -10.79 12.31 15.53
CA GLU A 406 -9.98 11.13 15.81
C GLU A 406 -8.56 11.61 16.13
N VAL A 407 -8.09 11.36 17.35
CA VAL A 407 -6.77 11.77 17.85
C VAL A 407 -6.08 10.62 18.58
N SER A 408 -4.79 10.71 18.82
CA SER A 408 -4.03 9.64 19.49
C SER A 408 -3.16 10.09 20.66
N SER A 409 -3.18 11.38 20.99
CA SER A 409 -2.71 11.97 22.24
C SER A 409 -3.76 12.93 22.84
N ALA A 410 -3.45 13.50 24.00
CA ALA A 410 -4.26 14.56 24.60
C ALA A 410 -3.98 15.90 23.88
N HIS A 411 -5.03 16.67 23.63
CA HIS A 411 -4.95 18.02 23.07
C HIS A 411 -5.49 19.03 24.08
N GLU A 412 -5.02 20.28 23.98
CA GLU A 412 -5.47 21.35 24.88
C GLU A 412 -6.98 21.57 24.73
N ALA A 413 -7.69 21.46 25.87
CA ALA A 413 -9.14 21.62 25.91
C ALA A 413 -9.55 23.05 25.53
N GLY A 414 -10.55 23.16 24.67
CA GLY A 414 -11.20 24.43 24.32
C GLY A 414 -12.17 24.90 25.41
N ALA A 415 -13.14 25.73 25.01
CA ALA A 415 -14.16 26.24 25.91
C ALA A 415 -15.11 25.14 26.46
N ASP A 416 -15.32 24.08 25.69
CA ASP A 416 -16.16 22.95 26.07
C ASP A 416 -15.32 21.77 26.56
N PRO A 417 -15.73 21.07 27.65
CA PRO A 417 -15.13 19.81 28.04
C PRO A 417 -15.25 18.76 26.92
N VAL A 418 -14.19 17.97 26.74
CA VAL A 418 -14.07 16.96 25.69
C VAL A 418 -13.82 15.60 26.34
N GLY A 419 -14.60 14.60 25.94
CA GLY A 419 -14.36 13.20 26.33
C GLY A 419 -13.56 12.48 25.26
N TYR A 420 -12.65 11.60 25.66
CA TYR A 420 -11.77 10.83 24.80
C TYR A 420 -12.17 9.35 24.84
N ALA A 421 -13.00 8.89 23.91
CA ALA A 421 -13.42 7.49 23.86
C ALA A 421 -12.38 6.63 23.14
N PRO A 422 -11.74 5.63 23.79
CA PRO A 422 -10.88 4.69 23.07
C PRO A 422 -11.65 3.94 21.98
N THR A 423 -11.29 4.16 20.72
CA THR A 423 -11.97 3.59 19.54
C THR A 423 -11.16 2.45 18.92
N ALA A 424 -9.84 2.58 18.90
CA ALA A 424 -8.94 1.54 18.38
C ALA A 424 -7.61 1.53 19.13
N VAL A 425 -6.94 0.38 19.15
CA VAL A 425 -5.52 0.29 19.57
C VAL A 425 -4.70 -0.14 18.37
N THR A 426 -3.71 0.66 18.01
CA THR A 426 -2.79 0.41 16.90
C THR A 426 -1.48 1.15 17.20
N GLY A 427 -0.89 1.82 16.23
CA GLY A 427 0.29 2.63 16.42
C GLY A 427 1.02 2.96 15.14
N PHE A 428 2.21 3.51 15.30
CA PHE A 428 3.17 3.68 14.21
C PHE A 428 4.31 2.67 14.31
N ALA A 429 5.02 2.48 13.21
CA ALA A 429 6.30 1.80 13.15
C ALA A 429 7.28 2.55 12.25
N ILE A 430 8.57 2.22 12.39
CA ILE A 430 9.52 2.49 11.31
C ILE A 430 9.41 1.34 10.31
N GLY A 431 8.62 1.56 9.27
CA GLY A 431 8.49 0.68 8.12
C GLY A 431 9.74 0.75 7.26
N TYR A 432 10.09 -0.35 6.59
CA TYR A 432 11.29 -0.38 5.76
C TYR A 432 11.19 -1.39 4.61
N VAL A 433 11.97 -1.13 3.57
CA VAL A 433 12.29 -2.08 2.49
C VAL A 433 13.80 -2.09 2.32
N ILE A 434 14.43 -3.22 2.66
CA ILE A 434 15.89 -3.39 2.62
C ILE A 434 16.18 -4.76 2.01
N ASP A 435 16.98 -4.77 0.95
CA ASP A 435 17.49 -5.99 0.35
C ASP A 435 18.83 -6.39 0.98
N ARG A 436 19.06 -7.70 1.04
CA ARG A 436 20.39 -8.25 1.32
C ARG A 436 21.27 -8.08 0.07
N PRO A 437 22.60 -7.93 0.26
CA PRO A 437 23.55 -7.94 -0.85
C PRO A 437 23.38 -9.17 -1.76
N ASP A 438 23.89 -9.06 -2.99
CA ASP A 438 23.96 -10.16 -3.97
C ASP A 438 22.60 -10.79 -4.33
N ASN A 439 21.51 -10.02 -4.27
CA ASN A 439 20.15 -10.49 -4.52
C ASN A 439 19.72 -11.67 -3.63
N ALA A 440 20.21 -11.73 -2.39
CA ALA A 440 19.87 -12.79 -1.42
C ALA A 440 18.50 -12.60 -0.74
N GLY A 441 17.60 -11.83 -1.36
CA GLY A 441 16.24 -11.53 -0.87
C GLY A 441 16.19 -10.38 0.15
N GLU A 442 15.01 -10.19 0.75
CA GLU A 442 14.76 -9.10 1.69
C GLU A 442 15.38 -9.36 3.08
N TYR A 443 15.75 -8.28 3.77
CA TYR A 443 16.13 -8.30 5.17
C TYR A 443 14.92 -8.15 6.07
N THR A 444 14.71 -9.07 7.00
CA THR A 444 13.43 -9.16 7.76
C THR A 444 13.55 -8.84 9.25
N ASN A 445 14.75 -8.50 9.74
CA ASN A 445 15.02 -8.34 11.17
C ASN A 445 15.77 -7.04 11.49
N LEU A 446 15.22 -5.89 11.07
CA LEU A 446 15.83 -4.59 11.34
C LEU A 446 15.70 -4.18 12.81
N ARG A 447 16.80 -3.69 13.38
CA ARG A 447 16.88 -3.15 14.75
C ARG A 447 17.36 -1.71 14.72
N LEU A 448 16.63 -0.83 15.40
CA LEU A 448 16.94 0.59 15.48
C LEU A 448 17.00 1.09 16.93
N THR A 449 17.99 1.94 17.20
CA THR A 449 18.09 2.69 18.47
C THR A 449 17.49 4.08 18.31
N PRO A 450 17.05 4.72 19.41
CA PRO A 450 16.65 6.13 19.41
C PRO A 450 17.68 7.05 18.76
N ARG A 451 18.99 6.83 19.02
CA ARG A 451 20.07 7.64 18.43
C ARG A 451 20.15 7.50 16.91
N LEU A 452 19.97 6.30 16.35
CA LEU A 452 19.95 6.10 14.90
C LEU A 452 18.78 6.84 14.25
N VAL A 453 17.60 6.79 14.87
CA VAL A 453 16.42 7.54 14.37
C VAL A 453 16.63 9.05 14.48
N ALA A 454 17.20 9.52 15.60
CA ALA A 454 17.57 10.93 15.77
C ALA A 454 18.56 11.41 14.71
N LYS A 455 19.57 10.61 14.36
CA LYS A 455 20.54 10.93 13.28
C LYS A 455 19.86 11.11 11.92
N LEU A 456 18.87 10.28 11.60
CA LEU A 456 18.07 10.38 10.37
C LEU A 456 17.20 11.64 10.36
N LEU A 457 16.45 11.89 11.44
CA LEU A 457 15.54 13.04 11.55
C LEU A 457 16.29 14.38 11.54
N THR A 458 17.41 14.45 12.25
CA THR A 458 18.28 15.64 12.28
C THR A 458 19.10 15.83 11.00
N GLN A 459 18.88 15.02 9.94
CA GLN A 459 19.61 15.12 8.67
C GLN A 459 21.13 15.11 8.87
N SER A 460 21.62 14.29 9.80
CA SER A 460 23.03 14.28 10.19
C SER A 460 23.90 13.42 9.27
N TYR A 461 23.30 12.66 8.36
CA TYR A 461 24.03 11.95 7.29
C TYR A 461 24.17 12.86 6.06
N VAL A 462 25.36 12.92 5.45
CA VAL A 462 25.62 13.89 4.37
C VAL A 462 24.96 13.55 3.02
N GLY A 463 24.36 12.36 2.88
CA GLY A 463 23.64 11.88 1.70
C GLY A 463 24.54 11.49 0.52
N SER A 464 25.35 12.44 0.04
CA SER A 464 26.20 12.30 -1.13
C SER A 464 27.34 13.32 -1.10
N GLY A 465 28.13 13.38 -2.17
CA GLY A 465 29.16 14.41 -2.34
C GLY A 465 28.61 15.84 -2.19
N LEU A 466 27.35 16.09 -2.53
CA LEU A 466 26.71 17.40 -2.38
C LEU A 466 26.64 17.85 -0.92
N GLY A 467 26.37 16.94 0.02
CA GLY A 467 26.32 17.28 1.44
C GLY A 467 27.67 17.29 2.15
N THR A 468 28.73 16.72 1.56
CA THR A 468 30.08 16.69 2.19
C THR A 468 30.67 18.07 2.42
N GLY A 469 30.21 19.08 1.69
CA GLY A 469 30.63 20.47 1.88
C GLY A 469 29.95 21.17 3.07
N HIS A 470 29.02 20.53 3.78
CA HIS A 470 28.31 21.15 4.89
C HIS A 470 29.27 21.46 6.07
N PRO A 471 29.40 22.73 6.49
CA PRO A 471 30.26 23.10 7.61
C PRO A 471 29.88 22.37 8.90
N GLY A 472 30.87 21.94 9.69
CA GLY A 472 30.64 21.30 10.99
C GLY A 472 30.24 19.83 10.97
N MET A 473 29.91 19.24 9.81
CA MET A 473 29.52 17.81 9.72
C MET A 473 30.07 17.08 8.48
N SER A 474 31.03 17.67 7.76
CA SER A 474 31.61 17.13 6.52
C SER A 474 32.22 15.72 6.64
N LYS A 475 32.57 15.29 7.85
CA LYS A 475 33.14 13.96 8.15
C LYS A 475 32.11 12.91 8.53
N ASN A 476 30.83 13.29 8.64
CA ASN A 476 29.78 12.34 8.98
C ASN A 476 29.62 11.29 7.87
N PRO A 477 29.12 10.08 8.21
CA PRO A 477 28.79 9.07 7.22
C PRO A 477 27.79 9.62 6.19
N TRP A 478 27.87 9.12 4.96
CA TRP A 478 26.93 9.52 3.90
C TRP A 478 25.50 9.09 4.17
N ALA A 479 25.32 7.95 4.84
CA ALA A 479 24.01 7.39 5.13
C ALA A 479 24.10 6.35 6.25
N ILE A 480 22.95 5.92 6.78
CA ILE A 480 22.89 4.96 7.89
C ILE A 480 23.58 3.62 7.58
N MET A 481 23.64 3.21 6.30
CA MET A 481 24.37 2.02 5.83
C MET A 481 25.87 2.06 6.20
N ALA A 482 26.46 3.25 6.24
CA ALA A 482 27.86 3.46 6.61
C ALA A 482 28.05 3.73 8.10
N ASP A 483 26.96 3.87 8.89
CA ASP A 483 27.01 4.11 10.33
C ASP A 483 27.50 2.84 11.08
N PRO A 484 28.59 2.93 11.85
CA PRO A 484 29.10 1.79 12.60
C PRO A 484 28.11 1.22 13.64
N GLU A 485 27.26 2.05 14.23
CA GLU A 485 26.21 1.60 15.15
C GLU A 485 25.18 0.73 14.43
N PHE A 486 24.72 1.19 13.27
CA PHE A 486 23.75 0.47 12.46
C PHE A 486 24.31 -0.86 11.96
N ALA A 487 25.54 -0.84 11.42
CA ALA A 487 26.22 -2.04 10.92
C ALA A 487 26.45 -3.08 12.02
N ALA A 488 26.73 -2.65 13.25
CA ALA A 488 26.89 -3.55 14.39
C ALA A 488 25.57 -4.21 14.82
N LEU A 489 24.45 -3.48 14.72
CA LEU A 489 23.12 -3.98 15.09
C LEU A 489 22.51 -4.88 14.03
N ASN A 490 22.80 -4.60 12.75
CA ASN A 490 22.19 -5.24 11.59
C ASN A 490 23.28 -5.83 10.66
N PRO A 491 24.02 -6.86 11.10
CA PRO A 491 25.09 -7.44 10.30
C PRO A 491 24.56 -8.12 9.04
N GLY A 492 25.38 -8.12 7.98
CA GLY A 492 25.07 -8.76 6.70
C GLY A 492 24.37 -7.87 5.67
N LEU A 493 24.12 -6.60 6.00
CA LEU A 493 23.62 -5.60 5.07
C LEU A 493 24.74 -4.91 4.27
N SER A 494 24.36 -4.35 3.13
CA SER A 494 25.27 -3.52 2.33
C SER A 494 25.74 -2.29 3.10
N ARG A 495 27.01 -1.91 2.91
CA ARG A 495 27.59 -0.68 3.45
C ARG A 495 27.71 0.43 2.41
N ASN A 496 27.27 0.17 1.18
CA ASN A 496 27.28 1.16 0.12
C ASN A 496 26.20 2.20 0.43
N ALA A 497 26.61 3.45 0.60
CA ALA A 497 25.69 4.52 0.93
C ALA A 497 24.80 4.89 -0.27
N SER A 498 23.57 5.27 0.02
CA SER A 498 22.62 5.87 -0.91
C SER A 498 21.92 7.05 -0.22
N GLU A 499 21.50 8.04 -1.00
CA GLU A 499 20.79 9.22 -0.47
C GLU A 499 19.49 8.83 0.24
N ALA A 500 18.79 7.80 -0.24
CA ALA A 500 17.56 7.30 0.38
C ALA A 500 17.76 6.78 1.82
N GLY A 501 18.97 6.32 2.17
CA GLY A 501 19.30 5.89 3.54
C GLY A 501 19.92 6.99 4.40
N ALA A 502 19.93 8.24 3.94
CA ALA A 502 20.44 9.38 4.69
C ALA A 502 19.34 10.14 5.46
N ALA A 503 18.06 9.86 5.17
CA ALA A 503 16.91 10.46 5.85
C ALA A 503 15.84 9.39 6.15
N LEU A 504 14.94 9.72 7.07
CA LEU A 504 13.73 8.95 7.34
C LEU A 504 12.57 9.62 6.61
N LEU A 505 11.79 8.86 5.83
CA LEU A 505 10.55 9.38 5.25
C LEU A 505 9.58 9.69 6.41
N SER A 506 9.18 10.95 6.53
CA SER A 506 8.44 11.47 7.68
C SER A 506 7.31 12.42 7.26
N LEU A 507 6.45 12.73 8.22
CA LEU A 507 5.38 13.72 8.08
C LEU A 507 5.93 15.15 8.05
N SER A 508 5.28 16.04 7.31
CA SER A 508 5.59 17.46 7.19
C SER A 508 4.64 18.38 7.97
N ASN A 509 3.68 17.81 8.68
CA ASN A 509 2.64 18.49 9.46
C ASN A 509 2.65 17.96 10.90
N SER A 510 2.05 18.74 11.80
CA SER A 510 1.82 18.35 13.19
C SER A 510 1.10 17.01 13.28
N SER A 511 1.59 16.09 14.12
CA SER A 511 1.00 14.79 14.36
C SER A 511 1.39 14.22 15.72
N ASP A 512 0.42 13.62 16.40
CA ASP A 512 0.58 12.88 17.65
C ASP A 512 1.60 11.72 17.50
N ILE A 513 1.76 11.18 16.29
CA ILE A 513 2.76 10.16 15.96
C ILE A 513 4.18 10.72 16.08
N ILE A 514 4.42 11.93 15.57
CA ILE A 514 5.73 12.58 15.62
C ILE A 514 6.03 12.99 17.07
N GLU A 515 5.03 13.45 17.82
CA GLU A 515 5.16 13.70 19.25
C GLU A 515 5.60 12.44 20.01
N GLN A 516 4.87 11.33 19.85
CA GLN A 516 5.20 10.07 20.52
C GLN A 516 6.56 9.50 20.09
N LEU A 517 6.91 9.61 18.80
CA LEU A 517 8.22 9.20 18.28
C LEU A 517 9.35 10.02 18.90
N THR A 518 9.20 11.34 18.95
CA THR A 518 10.22 12.24 19.50
C THR A 518 10.28 12.15 21.03
N GLU A 519 9.18 11.83 21.71
CA GLU A 519 9.17 11.51 23.13
C GLU A 519 9.99 10.24 23.40
N TRP A 520 9.79 9.17 22.64
CA TRP A 520 10.62 7.95 22.73
C TRP A 520 12.12 8.25 22.54
N ILE A 521 12.46 9.17 21.63
CA ILE A 521 13.83 9.66 21.43
C ILE A 521 14.32 10.44 22.66
N ALA A 522 13.49 11.31 23.24
CA ALA A 522 13.81 12.11 24.42
C ALA A 522 14.07 11.26 25.67
N GLN A 523 13.56 10.03 25.72
CA GLN A 523 13.83 9.10 26.83
C GLN A 523 15.16 8.35 26.69
N ASP A 524 15.92 8.57 25.62
CA ASP A 524 17.24 7.97 25.40
C ASP A 524 18.37 8.99 25.62
N ARG A 525 19.24 8.66 26.58
CA ARG A 525 20.37 9.52 26.94
C ARG A 525 21.34 9.73 25.77
N ASP A 526 21.65 8.67 25.03
CA ASP A 526 22.62 8.73 23.94
C ASP A 526 22.10 9.58 22.77
N ALA A 527 20.80 9.49 22.48
CA ALA A 527 20.14 10.33 21.48
C ALA A 527 20.09 11.80 21.91
N ARG A 528 19.73 12.09 23.16
CA ARG A 528 19.73 13.46 23.71
C ARG A 528 21.11 14.09 23.72
N GLU A 529 22.13 13.35 24.15
CA GLU A 529 23.51 13.83 24.15
C GLU A 529 23.98 14.13 22.71
N PHE A 530 23.60 13.29 21.74
CA PHE A 530 23.87 13.53 20.32
C PHE A 530 23.20 14.81 19.81
N ILE A 531 21.89 14.98 20.03
CA ILE A 531 21.14 16.20 19.63
C ILE A 531 21.72 17.45 20.31
N ALA A 532 22.18 17.36 21.57
CA ALA A 532 22.86 18.45 22.26
C ALA A 532 24.24 18.83 21.66
N GLY A 533 24.76 18.00 20.74
CA GLY A 533 25.99 18.22 19.99
C GLY A 533 27.20 17.45 20.50
N LYS A 534 27.02 16.48 21.40
CA LYS A 534 28.09 15.56 21.77
C LYS A 534 28.29 14.56 20.62
N PRO A 535 29.52 14.39 20.09
CA PRO A 535 29.78 13.35 19.11
C PRO A 535 29.39 11.97 19.65
N ASP A 536 28.90 11.11 18.77
CA ASP A 536 28.69 9.71 19.11
C ASP A 536 30.05 8.98 19.34
N PRO A 537 30.04 7.72 19.80
CA PRO A 537 31.30 6.99 20.05
C PRO A 537 32.22 6.81 18.83
N TRP A 538 31.72 7.04 17.62
CA TRP A 538 32.47 6.92 16.36
C TRP A 538 32.84 8.28 15.75
N GLY A 539 32.51 9.38 16.44
CA GLY A 539 32.86 10.73 16.05
C GLY A 539 31.84 11.42 15.13
N MET A 540 30.69 10.80 14.85
CA MET A 540 29.60 11.46 14.12
C MET A 540 28.99 12.54 15.01
N VAL A 541 28.72 13.71 14.43
CA VAL A 541 28.11 14.86 15.12
C VAL A 541 26.72 15.15 14.58
N VAL A 542 25.86 15.76 15.39
CA VAL A 542 24.56 16.25 14.91
C VAL A 542 24.77 17.32 13.83
N ASN A 543 23.88 17.37 12.86
CA ASN A 543 23.77 18.50 11.96
C ASN A 543 23.68 19.80 12.78
N PRO A 544 24.57 20.80 12.53
CA PRO A 544 24.59 22.04 13.30
C PRO A 544 23.24 22.77 13.37
N SER A 545 22.39 22.64 12.33
CA SER A 545 21.06 23.26 12.24
C SER A 545 20.07 22.70 13.28
N TYR A 546 20.28 21.47 13.76
CA TYR A 546 19.44 20.80 14.76
C TYR A 546 20.13 20.68 16.13
N ARG A 547 21.26 21.36 16.35
CA ARG A 547 21.97 21.29 17.62
C ARG A 547 21.14 21.92 18.74
N LYS A 548 20.93 21.16 19.83
CA LYS A 548 20.05 21.52 20.96
C LYS A 548 18.59 21.73 20.54
N PHE A 549 18.14 21.09 19.46
CA PHE A 549 16.74 21.05 19.10
C PHE A 549 15.90 20.48 20.25
N GLU A 550 14.74 21.09 20.50
CA GLU A 550 13.86 20.74 21.61
C GLU A 550 12.99 19.54 21.23
N ILE A 551 12.93 18.53 22.10
CA ILE A 551 12.09 17.33 21.96
C ILE A 551 11.46 16.99 23.32
N PRO A 552 10.24 16.42 23.36
CA PRO A 552 9.39 16.03 22.22
C PRO A 552 8.80 17.23 21.45
N THR A 553 8.35 16.97 20.22
CA THR A 553 7.65 17.93 19.34
C THR A 553 6.65 17.18 18.47
N SER A 554 5.49 17.79 18.17
CA SER A 554 4.48 17.24 17.25
C SER A 554 4.79 17.52 15.78
N GLU A 555 5.67 18.48 15.49
CA GLU A 555 6.09 18.84 14.13
C GLU A 555 7.62 18.80 14.02
N TRP A 556 8.13 18.22 12.93
CA TRP A 556 9.57 18.17 12.66
C TRP A 556 9.95 19.18 11.57
N PRO A 557 10.49 20.36 11.92
CA PRO A 557 10.79 21.42 10.96
C PRO A 557 12.04 21.09 10.13
N LEU A 558 12.07 21.57 8.88
CA LEU A 558 13.25 21.52 8.02
C LEU A 558 14.15 22.74 8.30
N LEU A 559 15.11 22.60 9.22
CA LEU A 559 15.94 23.72 9.68
C LEU A 559 17.19 23.98 8.84
N ASP A 560 17.63 22.99 8.06
CA ASP A 560 18.86 23.08 7.29
C ASP A 560 18.64 23.76 5.93
N ASN A 561 19.29 24.90 5.73
CA ASN A 561 19.20 25.70 4.51
C ASN A 561 20.45 25.62 3.62
N TYR A 562 21.30 24.62 3.82
CA TYR A 562 22.57 24.48 3.10
C TYR A 562 22.36 24.31 1.59
N VAL A 563 22.99 25.21 0.83
CA VAL A 563 23.06 25.16 -0.64
C VAL A 563 24.45 24.67 -1.05
N PRO A 564 24.55 23.52 -1.74
CA PRO A 564 25.83 22.93 -2.11
C PRO A 564 26.57 23.79 -3.12
N GLN A 565 27.88 23.96 -2.93
CA GLN A 565 28.76 24.61 -3.90
C GLN A 565 29.25 23.58 -4.91
N THR A 566 28.76 23.64 -6.16
CA THR A 566 29.03 22.65 -7.20
C THR A 566 29.19 23.27 -8.58
N ALA A 567 29.93 22.57 -9.46
CA ALA A 567 30.07 22.91 -10.87
C ALA A 567 28.97 22.29 -11.76
N ILE A 568 28.04 21.53 -11.17
CA ILE A 568 26.94 20.90 -11.90
C ILE A 568 25.91 21.98 -12.28
N GLU A 569 25.76 22.24 -13.59
CA GLU A 569 24.90 23.31 -14.14
C GLU A 569 23.45 23.24 -13.62
N CYS A 570 22.88 22.04 -13.54
CA CYS A 570 21.52 21.86 -13.02
C CYS A 570 21.34 22.41 -11.59
N TRP A 571 22.31 22.15 -10.70
CA TRP A 571 22.28 22.64 -9.32
C TRP A 571 22.60 24.14 -9.21
N GLN A 572 23.38 24.68 -10.16
CA GLN A 572 23.59 26.14 -10.27
C GLN A 572 22.33 26.86 -10.75
N ALA A 573 21.57 26.23 -11.66
CA ALA A 573 20.30 26.74 -12.17
C ALA A 573 19.14 26.59 -11.15
N ASN A 574 19.25 25.63 -10.23
CA ASN A 574 18.23 25.35 -9.21
C ASN A 574 18.84 25.41 -7.79
N PRO A 575 19.28 26.60 -7.31
CA PRO A 575 19.84 26.73 -5.98
C PRO A 575 18.74 26.51 -4.92
N GLY A 576 18.86 25.45 -4.12
CA GLY A 576 17.91 25.11 -3.07
C GLY A 576 18.57 24.37 -1.90
N SER A 577 17.85 24.27 -0.78
CA SER A 577 18.33 23.50 0.38
C SER A 577 18.45 22.02 0.00
N TYR A 578 19.69 21.52 -0.05
CA TYR A 578 19.96 20.13 -0.39
C TYR A 578 19.32 19.17 0.61
N TYR A 579 19.39 19.47 1.91
CA TYR A 579 18.83 18.61 2.94
C TYR A 579 17.30 18.62 2.99
N SER A 580 16.65 19.72 2.60
CA SER A 580 15.20 19.76 2.40
C SER A 580 14.77 18.85 1.23
N LEU A 581 15.51 18.88 0.12
CA LEU A 581 15.29 17.99 -1.03
C LEU A 581 15.61 16.52 -0.69
N LEU A 582 16.61 16.29 0.16
CA LEU A 582 17.00 14.96 0.61
C LEU A 582 15.91 14.30 1.46
N ALA A 583 15.40 15.02 2.46
CA ALA A 583 14.37 14.52 3.38
C ALA A 583 12.98 14.47 2.76
N ALA A 584 12.60 15.50 1.98
CA ALA A 584 11.34 15.59 1.24
C ALA A 584 10.11 15.00 1.99
N PRO A 585 9.78 15.53 3.20
CA PRO A 585 8.67 15.03 3.99
C PRO A 585 7.33 15.28 3.29
N VAL A 586 6.32 14.51 3.67
CA VAL A 586 4.99 14.53 3.04
C VAL A 586 3.89 14.72 4.09
N THR A 587 2.70 15.14 3.67
CA THR A 587 1.62 15.48 4.60
C THR A 587 0.80 14.30 5.11
N THR A 588 1.08 13.08 4.66
CA THR A 588 0.27 11.89 5.00
C THR A 588 1.10 10.62 5.10
N ILE A 589 0.74 9.72 6.02
CA ILE A 589 1.37 8.41 6.20
C ILE A 589 1.16 7.53 4.97
N ALA A 590 -0.04 7.58 4.36
CA ALA A 590 -0.34 6.77 3.18
C ALA A 590 0.65 6.98 2.01
N LYS A 591 1.17 8.21 1.85
CA LYS A 591 2.23 8.54 0.88
C LYS A 591 3.56 7.90 1.24
N ILE A 592 3.91 7.84 2.52
CA ILE A 592 5.13 7.18 3.01
C ILE A 592 5.02 5.67 2.81
N SER A 593 3.88 5.08 3.20
CA SER A 593 3.59 3.66 3.01
C SER A 593 3.66 3.28 1.53
N THR A 594 3.08 4.08 0.64
CA THR A 594 3.15 3.87 -0.82
C THR A 594 4.58 4.03 -1.36
N ALA A 595 5.37 4.99 -0.86
CA ALA A 595 6.76 5.14 -1.26
C ALA A 595 7.61 3.91 -0.89
N LEU A 596 7.38 3.33 0.30
CA LEU A 596 8.03 2.06 0.71
C LEU A 596 7.54 0.87 -0.12
N LEU A 597 6.23 0.80 -0.37
CA LEU A 597 5.60 -0.23 -1.20
C LEU A 597 6.26 -0.30 -2.59
N ASP A 598 6.44 0.85 -3.23
CA ASP A 598 6.97 0.99 -4.58
C ASP A 598 8.51 1.04 -4.64
N ALA A 599 9.18 0.99 -3.48
CA ALA A 599 10.62 1.24 -3.32
C ALA A 599 11.07 2.53 -4.04
N TRP A 600 10.26 3.58 -3.94
CA TRP A 600 10.49 4.87 -4.60
C TRP A 600 10.77 5.95 -3.54
N PRO A 601 12.02 6.38 -3.34
CA PRO A 601 12.34 7.40 -2.34
C PRO A 601 11.68 8.75 -2.67
N ASN A 602 11.24 9.53 -1.67
CA ASN A 602 10.72 10.90 -1.91
C ASN A 602 11.82 11.92 -2.22
N THR A 603 13.08 11.56 -2.03
CA THR A 603 14.26 12.38 -2.28
C THR A 603 14.23 13.05 -3.65
N GLN A 604 14.38 14.38 -3.68
CA GLN A 604 14.20 15.26 -4.84
C GLN A 604 15.53 15.78 -5.44
N THR A 605 16.58 14.96 -5.42
CA THR A 605 17.95 15.34 -5.81
C THR A 605 18.31 15.00 -7.26
N ARG A 606 17.42 14.32 -8.02
CA ARG A 606 17.66 13.98 -9.43
C ARG A 606 17.74 15.25 -10.25
N CYS A 607 18.72 15.35 -11.13
CA CYS A 607 18.86 16.47 -12.04
C CYS A 607 18.44 16.05 -13.45
N ASP A 608 17.31 16.60 -13.91
CA ASP A 608 16.82 16.39 -15.27
C ASP A 608 17.25 17.56 -16.16
N THR A 609 17.67 17.24 -17.39
CA THR A 609 18.05 18.22 -18.41
C THR A 609 17.15 18.06 -19.63
N ASP A 610 16.47 19.13 -20.03
CA ASP A 610 15.78 19.18 -21.31
C ASP A 610 16.77 19.65 -22.39
N VAL A 611 17.22 18.69 -23.19
CA VAL A 611 18.15 18.93 -24.31
C VAL A 611 17.46 19.50 -25.55
N THR A 612 16.13 19.65 -25.54
CA THR A 612 15.36 20.19 -26.67
C THR A 612 15.26 21.71 -26.65
N THR A 613 15.61 22.36 -25.53
CA THR A 613 15.61 23.82 -25.39
C THR A 613 17.01 24.42 -25.55
N THR A 614 17.13 25.67 -26.00
CA THR A 614 18.42 26.40 -26.05
C THR A 614 18.28 27.80 -25.44
N PRO A 615 18.93 28.08 -24.29
CA PRO A 615 19.76 27.15 -23.50
C PRO A 615 18.94 25.98 -22.94
N HIS A 616 19.61 24.87 -22.60
CA HIS A 616 18.96 23.73 -21.96
C HIS A 616 18.27 24.18 -20.66
N THR A 617 17.10 23.63 -20.38
CA THR A 617 16.41 23.86 -19.11
C THR A 617 16.70 22.72 -18.14
N TYR A 618 16.82 23.07 -16.86
CA TYR A 618 17.20 22.15 -15.80
C TYR A 618 16.13 22.15 -14.72
N LYS A 619 15.81 20.98 -14.19
CA LYS A 619 14.95 20.86 -13.01
C LYS A 619 15.50 19.81 -12.05
N THR A 620 15.31 20.04 -10.76
CA THR A 620 15.44 18.97 -9.77
C THR A 620 14.15 18.17 -9.69
N GLY A 621 14.27 16.89 -9.34
CA GLY A 621 13.14 15.98 -9.27
C GLY A 621 13.44 14.74 -8.45
N ARG A 622 12.42 13.89 -8.32
CA ARG A 622 12.48 12.69 -7.51
C ARG A 622 13.50 11.71 -8.10
N ILE A 623 14.35 11.13 -7.27
CA ILE A 623 15.25 10.06 -7.70
C ILE A 623 14.47 8.83 -8.16
N ASP A 624 15.13 8.00 -8.95
CA ASP A 624 14.48 6.83 -9.53
C ASP A 624 14.12 5.78 -8.47
N ARG A 625 13.17 4.91 -8.83
CA ARG A 625 12.82 3.74 -8.02
C ARG A 625 14.06 2.86 -7.81
N GLN A 626 14.20 2.31 -6.62
CA GLN A 626 15.33 1.43 -6.32
C GLN A 626 15.14 0.06 -6.95
N SER A 627 16.19 -0.43 -7.60
CA SER A 627 16.25 -1.79 -8.16
C SER A 627 16.26 -2.84 -7.05
N TYR A 628 15.62 -3.97 -7.31
CA TYR A 628 15.70 -5.17 -6.47
C TYR A 628 17.15 -5.61 -6.31
N GLY A 629 17.50 -6.01 -5.09
CA GLY A 629 18.89 -6.29 -4.69
C GLY A 629 19.63 -5.11 -4.09
N ALA A 630 19.13 -3.90 -4.30
CA ALA A 630 19.76 -2.67 -3.85
C ALA A 630 18.78 -1.75 -3.10
N ARG A 631 17.56 -2.22 -2.80
CA ARG A 631 16.57 -1.42 -2.07
C ARG A 631 17.05 -1.16 -0.64
N PHE A 632 16.91 0.08 -0.20
CA PHE A 632 17.19 0.54 1.15
C PHE A 632 16.40 1.82 1.41
N MET A 633 15.27 1.70 2.10
CA MET A 633 14.41 2.82 2.52
C MET A 633 13.80 2.57 3.88
N LEU A 634 13.59 3.64 4.63
CA LEU A 634 12.90 3.64 5.92
C LEU A 634 11.89 4.78 5.97
N GLY A 635 10.74 4.57 6.62
CA GLY A 635 9.72 5.60 6.78
C GLY A 635 8.80 5.34 7.97
N VAL A 636 8.19 6.39 8.49
CA VAL A 636 7.14 6.27 9.52
C VAL A 636 5.85 5.80 8.85
N VAL A 637 5.32 4.65 9.29
CA VAL A 637 4.08 4.04 8.78
C VAL A 637 3.13 3.71 9.91
N SER A 638 1.83 3.60 9.62
CA SER A 638 0.86 3.04 10.58
C SER A 638 0.98 1.51 10.62
N LEU A 639 0.65 0.89 11.75
CA LEU A 639 0.62 -0.58 11.83
C LEU A 639 -0.49 -1.19 10.95
N GLY A 640 -1.58 -0.46 10.72
CA GLY A 640 -2.61 -0.84 9.77
C GLY A 640 -2.08 -0.89 8.33
N ASP A 641 -1.38 0.17 7.89
CA ASP A 641 -0.75 0.20 6.57
C ASP A 641 0.30 -0.91 6.44
N ALA A 642 1.12 -1.10 7.48
CA ALA A 642 2.13 -2.15 7.46
C ALA A 642 1.52 -3.55 7.30
N ALA A 643 0.37 -3.80 7.93
CA ALA A 643 -0.37 -5.06 7.76
C ALA A 643 -0.95 -5.19 6.35
N ARG A 644 -1.74 -4.22 5.88
CA ARG A 644 -2.39 -4.27 4.55
C ARG A 644 -1.38 -4.36 3.40
N TYR A 645 -0.29 -3.62 3.48
CA TYR A 645 0.72 -3.56 2.43
C TYR A 645 1.85 -4.56 2.61
N GLY A 646 1.80 -5.39 3.65
CA GLY A 646 2.84 -6.37 3.95
C GLY A 646 4.22 -5.76 4.18
N LEU A 647 4.29 -4.52 4.68
CA LEU A 647 5.55 -3.80 4.91
C LEU A 647 6.27 -4.38 6.13
N ARG A 648 7.60 -4.43 6.06
CA ARG A 648 8.42 -4.83 7.19
C ARG A 648 8.53 -3.67 8.19
N THR A 649 8.48 -3.99 9.48
CA THR A 649 8.59 -3.01 10.56
C THR A 649 9.82 -3.28 11.41
N ALA A 650 10.59 -2.25 11.75
CA ALA A 650 11.77 -2.38 12.59
C ALA A 650 11.40 -2.71 14.05
N ALA A 651 12.24 -3.52 14.70
CA ALA A 651 12.23 -3.68 16.14
C ALA A 651 12.93 -2.46 16.79
N LEU A 652 12.22 -1.78 17.69
CA LEU A 652 12.69 -0.55 18.32
C LEU A 652 13.28 -0.84 19.70
N GLN A 653 14.39 -0.18 20.02
CA GLN A 653 15.05 -0.39 21.31
C GLN A 653 14.22 0.22 22.45
N THR A 654 13.82 -0.62 23.40
CA THR A 654 13.19 -0.16 24.65
C THR A 654 14.23 0.07 25.74
N LYS A 655 15.21 -0.82 25.87
CA LYS A 655 16.35 -0.64 26.78
C LYS A 655 17.60 -1.22 26.14
N PRO A 656 18.82 -0.92 26.64
CA PRO A 656 20.05 -1.41 26.02
C PRO A 656 19.98 -2.92 25.73
N LYS A 657 20.21 -3.30 24.46
CA LYS A 657 20.14 -4.68 23.92
C LYS A 657 18.75 -5.32 23.83
N HIS A 658 17.68 -4.64 24.22
CA HIS A 658 16.31 -5.14 24.07
C HIS A 658 15.57 -4.36 22.98
N PHE A 659 15.14 -5.09 21.95
CA PHE A 659 14.43 -4.56 20.80
C PHE A 659 13.08 -5.26 20.70
N VAL A 660 12.03 -4.48 20.56
CA VAL A 660 10.64 -4.97 20.55
C VAL A 660 10.04 -4.65 19.19
N ALA A 661 9.50 -5.66 18.52
CA ALA A 661 8.72 -5.51 17.30
C ALA A 661 7.22 -5.33 17.64
N PRO A 662 6.42 -4.72 16.75
CA PRO A 662 4.98 -4.62 16.95
C PRO A 662 4.33 -6.01 16.88
N SER A 663 3.46 -6.31 17.85
CA SER A 663 2.66 -7.53 17.92
C SER A 663 1.53 -7.32 18.93
N ASP A 664 0.49 -8.16 18.90
CA ASP A 664 -0.56 -8.16 19.93
C ASP A 664 0.00 -8.20 21.36
N SER A 665 1.05 -9.01 21.55
CA SER A 665 1.67 -9.20 22.86
C SER A 665 2.43 -7.97 23.34
N SER A 666 3.17 -7.31 22.43
CA SER A 666 3.99 -6.14 22.76
C SER A 666 3.17 -4.86 22.86
N MET A 667 2.11 -4.73 22.05
CA MET A 667 1.10 -3.67 22.21
C MET A 667 0.34 -3.85 23.52
N SER A 668 -0.10 -5.06 23.85
CA SER A 668 -0.72 -5.34 25.16
C SER A 668 0.22 -5.04 26.32
N ALA A 669 1.52 -5.30 26.18
CA ALA A 669 2.51 -4.97 27.20
C ALA A 669 2.70 -3.45 27.35
N ALA A 670 2.57 -2.67 26.28
CA ALA A 670 2.58 -1.20 26.34
C ALA A 670 1.32 -0.66 27.03
N LEU A 671 0.13 -1.17 26.68
CA LEU A 671 -1.12 -0.73 27.31
C LEU A 671 -1.18 -0.96 28.82
N LYS A 672 -0.49 -1.98 29.35
CA LYS A 672 -0.37 -2.19 30.81
C LYS A 672 0.39 -1.08 31.53
N LEU A 673 1.13 -0.26 30.79
CA LEU A 673 1.89 0.89 31.31
C LEU A 673 1.13 2.20 31.15
N ALA A 674 0.04 2.20 30.37
CA ALA A 674 -0.77 3.38 30.12
C ALA A 674 -1.70 3.68 31.31
N GLU A 675 -1.84 4.95 31.64
CA GLU A 675 -2.66 5.42 32.77
C GLU A 675 -3.64 6.49 32.28
N GLN A 676 -4.84 6.49 32.85
CA GLN A 676 -5.84 7.53 32.63
C GLN A 676 -5.84 8.43 33.88
N GLU A 677 -5.41 9.67 33.74
CA GLU A 677 -5.26 10.59 34.87
C GLU A 677 -6.60 11.24 35.28
N GLU A 678 -7.44 11.56 34.29
CA GLU A 678 -8.74 12.20 34.48
C GLU A 678 -9.89 11.31 33.99
N GLU A 679 -11.03 11.38 34.68
CA GLU A 679 -12.25 10.69 34.24
C GLU A 679 -12.66 11.24 32.85
N LEU A 680 -12.99 10.34 31.91
CA LEU A 680 -13.25 10.66 30.49
C LEU A 680 -12.05 11.21 29.69
N GLY A 681 -10.88 11.39 30.32
CA GLY A 681 -9.63 11.77 29.65
C GLY A 681 -8.97 10.60 28.91
N PRO A 682 -7.92 10.86 28.09
CA PRO A 682 -7.21 9.80 27.37
C PRO A 682 -6.32 8.98 28.31
N PHE A 683 -5.98 7.77 27.90
CA PHE A 683 -4.89 6.99 28.48
C PHE A 683 -3.55 7.44 27.89
N VAL A 684 -2.63 7.86 28.76
CA VAL A 684 -1.30 8.34 28.37
C VAL A 684 -0.28 7.22 28.51
N LEU A 685 0.51 6.98 27.45
CA LEU A 685 1.62 6.04 27.45
C LEU A 685 2.95 6.77 27.65
N ASP A 686 3.39 6.88 28.91
CA ASP A 686 4.69 7.47 29.26
C ASP A 686 5.86 6.65 28.67
N GLN A 687 6.60 7.24 27.73
CA GLN A 687 7.72 6.57 27.06
C GLN A 687 8.87 6.26 28.01
N ALA A 688 8.99 6.96 29.14
CA ALA A 688 10.00 6.63 30.15
C ALA A 688 9.73 5.25 30.76
N ARG A 689 8.45 4.89 30.95
CA ARG A 689 8.05 3.54 31.41
C ARG A 689 8.29 2.50 30.34
N VAL A 690 7.93 2.79 29.10
CA VAL A 690 8.19 1.90 27.94
C VAL A 690 9.68 1.60 27.83
N ARG A 691 10.54 2.61 27.99
CA ARG A 691 12.01 2.48 27.96
C ARG A 691 12.61 1.66 29.11
N ARG A 692 11.82 1.26 30.08
CA ARG A 692 12.22 0.31 31.14
C ARG A 692 11.69 -1.11 30.89
N SER A 693 10.72 -1.26 29.99
CA SER A 693 10.12 -2.54 29.64
C SER A 693 10.99 -3.36 28.70
N ALA A 694 10.95 -4.69 28.85
CA ALA A 694 11.56 -5.62 27.91
C ALA A 694 10.62 -6.07 26.78
N SER A 695 9.34 -5.66 26.83
CA SER A 695 8.28 -6.22 25.98
C SER A 695 7.27 -5.21 25.44
N ALA A 696 7.18 -4.00 25.99
CA ALA A 696 6.27 -2.97 25.51
C ALA A 696 6.77 -2.37 24.20
N TYR A 697 5.94 -2.33 23.16
CA TYR A 697 6.33 -1.73 21.89
C TYR A 697 6.20 -0.19 21.95
N PRO A 698 7.27 0.58 21.62
CA PRO A 698 7.25 2.05 21.72
C PRO A 698 6.20 2.76 20.87
N GLY A 699 5.92 2.25 19.68
CA GLY A 699 4.98 2.89 18.76
C GLY A 699 3.51 2.57 19.04
N THR A 700 3.17 1.88 20.15
CA THR A 700 1.78 1.54 20.47
C THR A 700 1.00 2.81 20.85
N MET A 701 -0.14 3.04 20.22
CA MET A 701 -1.01 4.18 20.49
C MET A 701 -2.48 3.74 20.60
N VAL A 702 -3.25 4.48 21.38
CA VAL A 702 -4.71 4.37 21.43
C VAL A 702 -5.27 5.50 20.59
N VAL A 703 -6.15 5.18 19.65
CA VAL A 703 -6.89 6.18 18.88
C VAL A 703 -8.20 6.45 19.62
N TYR A 704 -8.49 7.72 19.84
CA TYR A 704 -9.67 8.21 20.54
C TYR A 704 -10.61 8.92 19.58
N THR A 705 -11.89 8.60 19.68
CA THR A 705 -12.93 9.51 19.21
C THR A 705 -13.14 10.57 20.31
N ALA A 706 -12.57 11.75 20.09
CA ALA A 706 -12.72 12.91 20.95
C ALA A 706 -13.96 13.72 20.54
N ALA A 707 -14.84 14.00 21.49
CA ALA A 707 -16.07 14.73 21.24
C ALA A 707 -16.46 15.63 22.40
N ARG A 708 -17.12 16.76 22.09
CA ARG A 708 -17.63 17.68 23.10
C ARG A 708 -18.68 17.00 23.97
N LEU A 709 -18.56 17.21 25.28
CA LEU A 709 -19.50 16.72 26.30
C LEU A 709 -20.68 17.67 26.53
N GLN A 710 -20.64 18.86 25.95
CA GLN A 710 -21.72 19.84 25.95
C GLN A 710 -21.72 20.62 24.63
N ASN A 711 -22.80 21.34 24.34
CA ASN A 711 -22.92 22.18 23.14
C ASN A 711 -22.71 21.44 21.80
N LEU A 712 -22.93 20.12 21.78
CA LEU A 712 -23.09 19.32 20.56
C LEU A 712 -24.59 19.14 20.27
N GLU A 713 -24.98 19.28 19.01
CA GLU A 713 -26.36 19.10 18.57
C GLU A 713 -26.83 17.67 18.88
N ALA A 714 -28.04 17.52 19.44
CA ALA A 714 -28.47 16.26 20.05
C ALA A 714 -28.49 15.06 19.06
N GLU A 715 -28.86 15.28 17.79
CA GLU A 715 -28.80 14.22 16.77
C GLU A 715 -27.35 13.82 16.48
N THR A 716 -26.45 14.80 16.38
CA THR A 716 -25.01 14.58 16.20
C THR A 716 -24.40 13.86 17.41
N ALA A 717 -24.73 14.26 18.63
CA ALA A 717 -24.30 13.61 19.86
C ALA A 717 -24.72 12.13 19.92
N ALA A 718 -25.97 11.83 19.56
CA ALA A 718 -26.47 10.45 19.49
C ALA A 718 -25.70 9.62 18.44
N LYS A 719 -25.34 10.20 17.29
CA LYS A 719 -24.53 9.53 16.26
C LYS A 719 -23.11 9.25 16.75
N VAL A 720 -22.46 10.20 17.41
CA VAL A 720 -21.13 10.01 17.99
C VAL A 720 -21.15 8.91 19.06
N ALA A 721 -22.13 8.94 19.96
CA ALA A 721 -22.29 7.90 20.97
C ALA A 721 -22.60 6.52 20.35
N GLN A 722 -23.44 6.46 19.31
CA GLN A 722 -23.67 5.23 18.54
C GLN A 722 -22.37 4.72 17.91
N PHE A 723 -21.56 5.61 17.32
CA PHE A 723 -20.29 5.25 16.72
C PHE A 723 -19.35 4.60 17.73
N ILE A 724 -19.13 5.26 18.88
CA ILE A 724 -18.27 4.76 19.96
C ILE A 724 -18.73 3.37 20.42
N ARG A 725 -20.03 3.18 20.63
CA ARG A 725 -20.57 1.89 21.10
C ARG A 725 -20.38 0.79 20.08
N VAL A 726 -20.64 1.05 18.80
CA VAL A 726 -20.52 0.04 17.73
C VAL A 726 -19.05 -0.26 17.43
N SER A 727 -18.20 0.76 17.33
CA SER A 727 -16.76 0.61 17.03
C SER A 727 -16.03 -0.16 18.13
N THR A 728 -16.44 -0.04 19.40
CA THR A 728 -15.84 -0.74 20.55
C THR A 728 -16.50 -2.07 20.91
N THR A 729 -17.54 -2.48 20.17
CA THR A 729 -18.20 -3.78 20.32
C THR A 729 -18.07 -4.61 19.05
N GLU A 730 -19.01 -4.45 18.11
CA GLU A 730 -19.06 -5.19 16.85
C GLU A 730 -17.82 -4.92 16.00
N GLY A 731 -17.38 -3.66 15.96
CA GLY A 731 -16.19 -3.21 15.23
C GLY A 731 -14.88 -3.81 15.72
N GLN A 732 -14.85 -4.44 16.90
CA GLN A 732 -13.67 -5.10 17.47
C GLN A 732 -13.56 -6.60 17.10
N ARG A 733 -14.51 -7.12 16.31
CA ARG A 733 -14.41 -8.48 15.77
C ARG A 733 -13.32 -8.53 14.70
N ARG A 734 -12.21 -9.22 14.98
CA ARG A 734 -11.10 -9.36 14.03
C ARG A 734 -11.53 -9.98 12.70
N GLY A 735 -10.96 -9.46 11.62
CA GLY A 735 -10.94 -10.06 10.28
C GLY A 735 -10.96 -9.00 9.16
N SER A 736 -10.96 -9.47 7.91
CA SER A 736 -10.90 -8.65 6.69
C SER A 736 -12.28 -8.24 6.16
N GLY A 737 -13.36 -8.73 6.76
CA GLY A 737 -14.73 -8.46 6.34
C GLY A 737 -15.19 -7.03 6.67
N ASN A 738 -16.22 -6.56 5.98
CA ASN A 738 -16.82 -5.27 6.27
C ASN A 738 -17.44 -5.27 7.69
N GLY A 739 -17.13 -4.24 8.47
CA GLY A 739 -17.49 -4.11 9.88
C GLY A 739 -16.53 -4.81 10.86
N GLU A 740 -15.50 -5.48 10.38
CA GLU A 740 -14.49 -6.16 11.20
C GLU A 740 -13.28 -5.25 11.49
N LEU A 741 -12.50 -5.62 12.51
CA LEU A 741 -11.22 -5.00 12.84
C LEU A 741 -10.09 -5.66 12.02
N PRO A 742 -9.40 -4.91 11.14
CA PRO A 742 -8.34 -5.48 10.32
C PRO A 742 -7.10 -5.82 11.15
N ASP A 743 -6.15 -6.52 10.53
CA ASP A 743 -4.81 -6.70 11.10
C ASP A 743 -4.07 -5.36 11.24
N GLY A 744 -3.04 -5.35 12.11
CA GLY A 744 -2.38 -4.10 12.53
C GLY A 744 -3.07 -3.39 13.71
N TYR A 745 -4.17 -3.93 14.23
CA TYR A 745 -4.90 -3.43 15.40
C TYR A 745 -4.99 -4.47 16.52
N LEU A 746 -5.02 -4.02 17.77
CA LEU A 746 -5.29 -4.83 18.95
C LEU A 746 -6.74 -4.61 19.43
N PRO A 747 -7.58 -5.66 19.49
CA PRO A 747 -8.98 -5.51 19.87
C PRO A 747 -9.18 -5.02 21.30
N ILE A 748 -10.06 -4.03 21.42
CA ILE A 748 -10.65 -3.58 22.67
C ILE A 748 -11.71 -4.60 23.08
N ARG A 749 -11.62 -5.09 24.33
CA ARG A 749 -12.48 -6.16 24.85
C ARG A 749 -13.00 -5.79 26.23
N ARG A 750 -14.17 -6.31 26.59
CA ARG A 750 -14.78 -6.16 27.93
C ARG A 750 -13.98 -6.78 29.07
N SER A 751 -12.96 -7.58 28.75
CA SER A 751 -12.14 -8.33 29.72
C SER A 751 -10.68 -8.37 29.27
N GLY A 752 -9.76 -8.54 30.21
CA GLY A 752 -8.32 -8.61 29.94
C GLY A 752 -7.68 -7.23 29.89
N THR A 753 -6.54 -7.11 29.21
CA THR A 753 -5.71 -5.89 29.21
C THR A 753 -6.43 -4.65 28.69
N THR A 754 -7.38 -4.80 27.77
CA THR A 754 -8.12 -3.67 27.16
C THR A 754 -9.48 -3.39 27.84
N ALA A 755 -9.78 -4.03 28.97
CA ALA A 755 -11.06 -3.84 29.67
C ALA A 755 -11.28 -2.40 30.16
N GLY A 756 -10.22 -1.74 30.64
CA GLY A 756 -10.28 -0.32 31.03
C GLY A 756 -10.61 0.60 29.85
N LEU A 757 -10.03 0.32 28.68
CA LEU A 757 -10.32 1.08 27.46
C LEU A 757 -11.79 0.91 27.05
N TYR A 758 -12.31 -0.33 27.08
CA TYR A 758 -13.72 -0.59 26.80
C TYR A 758 -14.64 0.17 27.75
N ALA A 759 -14.37 0.10 29.06
CA ALA A 759 -15.20 0.76 30.07
C ALA A 759 -15.19 2.29 29.90
N SER A 760 -14.01 2.88 29.68
CA SER A 760 -13.87 4.32 29.41
C SER A 760 -14.64 4.73 28.15
N ALA A 761 -14.55 3.95 27.06
CA ALA A 761 -15.28 4.25 25.83
C ALA A 761 -16.80 4.26 26.05
N GLN A 762 -17.34 3.33 26.83
CA GLN A 762 -18.78 3.34 27.15
C GLN A 762 -19.17 4.54 28.00
N ALA A 763 -18.36 4.90 29.00
CA ALA A 763 -18.62 6.07 29.84
C ALA A 763 -18.59 7.38 29.04
N VAL A 764 -17.63 7.53 28.12
CA VAL A 764 -17.58 8.69 27.22
C VAL A 764 -18.78 8.70 26.27
N ALA A 765 -19.20 7.55 25.72
CA ALA A 765 -20.40 7.49 24.88
C ALA A 765 -21.65 7.96 25.65
N ASP A 766 -21.81 7.55 26.90
CA ASP A 766 -22.94 7.96 27.75
C ASP A 766 -22.88 9.47 28.04
N ALA A 767 -21.70 10.02 28.35
CA ALA A 767 -21.53 11.45 28.60
C ALA A 767 -21.76 12.31 27.34
N VAL A 768 -21.25 11.86 26.18
CA VAL A 768 -21.48 12.52 24.89
C VAL A 768 -22.96 12.50 24.54
N GLU A 769 -23.69 11.41 24.80
CA GLU A 769 -25.14 11.38 24.53
C GLU A 769 -25.95 12.27 25.48
N ALA A 770 -25.53 12.36 26.74
CA ALA A 770 -26.23 13.13 27.77
C ALA A 770 -26.14 14.65 27.54
N GLN A 771 -25.01 15.14 27.00
CA GLN A 771 -24.74 16.58 26.79
C GLN A 771 -24.99 17.43 28.05
N GLU A 772 -24.62 16.90 29.22
CA GLU A 772 -24.82 17.56 30.52
C GLU A 772 -23.61 18.46 30.87
N SER A 773 -23.89 19.65 31.41
CA SER A 773 -22.85 20.57 31.87
C SER A 773 -22.10 19.98 33.07
N THR A 774 -20.82 19.66 32.91
CA THR A 774 -19.95 19.32 34.04
C THR A 774 -19.48 20.60 34.74
N ASP A 775 -20.40 21.29 35.43
CA ASP A 775 -19.97 22.24 36.46
C ASP A 775 -19.38 21.44 37.65
N PRO A 776 -18.21 21.81 38.20
CA PRO A 776 -17.80 21.27 39.50
C PRO A 776 -18.89 21.59 40.53
N PRO A 777 -19.20 20.71 41.50
CA PRO A 777 -20.19 21.03 42.51
C PRO A 777 -19.67 22.18 43.36
N THR A 778 -20.06 23.41 43.02
CA THR A 778 -19.78 24.59 43.83
C THR A 778 -20.52 24.46 45.15
N GLY A 779 -19.77 24.68 46.23
CA GLY A 779 -20.20 24.43 47.59
C GLY A 779 -21.50 25.15 47.96
N LYS A 780 -22.23 24.48 48.84
CA LYS A 780 -23.40 24.94 49.61
C LYS A 780 -23.53 26.47 49.72
N PRO A 781 -24.73 27.05 49.45
CA PRO A 781 -25.00 28.43 49.80
C PRO A 781 -25.06 28.57 51.32
N SER A 782 -24.21 29.44 51.87
CA SER A 782 -24.40 29.94 53.24
C SER A 782 -25.36 31.12 53.19
N ALA A 783 -26.33 31.10 54.11
CA ALA A 783 -27.45 32.00 54.19
C ALA A 783 -27.08 33.44 54.60
N ASP A 784 -27.81 34.38 53.98
CA ASP A 784 -28.40 35.65 54.45
C ASP A 784 -27.86 36.41 55.70
N ALA A 785 -27.60 37.71 55.47
CA ALA A 785 -27.96 38.90 56.27
C ALA A 785 -27.00 40.05 55.90
N GLY A 786 -27.37 41.29 55.61
CA GLY A 786 -28.64 41.98 55.70
C GLY A 786 -28.54 43.40 55.12
N ASP A 787 -29.71 44.02 55.05
CA ASP A 787 -30.09 45.35 54.56
C ASP A 787 -29.35 46.54 55.20
N GLY A 788 -29.21 47.63 54.42
CA GLY A 788 -28.83 48.94 54.96
C GLY A 788 -28.36 49.99 53.95
N GLY A 789 -29.28 50.84 53.46
CA GLY A 789 -29.02 52.29 53.37
C GLY A 789 -28.95 52.95 51.98
N ILE A 790 -30.01 53.70 51.67
CA ILE A 790 -30.17 54.57 50.49
C ILE A 790 -29.54 55.96 50.72
N GLY A 791 -28.90 56.53 49.68
CA GLY A 791 -28.58 57.96 49.57
C GLY A 791 -28.08 58.34 48.14
N PRO A 792 -28.63 59.37 47.46
CA PRO A 792 -28.54 59.54 45.99
C PRO A 792 -27.54 60.61 45.52
N VAL A 793 -27.58 60.92 44.20
CA VAL A 793 -26.88 61.97 43.39
C VAL A 793 -25.67 61.40 42.62
N GLY A 794 -25.46 61.53 41.31
CA GLY A 794 -26.09 62.23 40.19
C GLY A 794 -24.99 62.50 39.12
N GLY A 795 -25.32 62.49 37.82
CA GLY A 795 -24.47 63.11 36.78
C GLY A 795 -24.05 62.21 35.60
N ALA A 796 -24.34 62.69 34.40
CA ALA A 796 -24.10 62.09 33.08
C ALA A 796 -22.83 62.63 32.39
N GLY A 797 -22.40 61.95 31.32
CA GLY A 797 -21.35 62.37 30.35
C GLY A 797 -20.00 61.70 30.66
N GLY A 798 -19.35 60.92 29.79
CA GLY A 798 -19.05 61.17 28.39
C GLY A 798 -17.77 62.01 28.30
N VAL A 799 -16.68 61.45 27.75
CA VAL A 799 -15.54 62.10 27.02
C VAL A 799 -14.22 61.29 27.14
N THR A 800 -13.60 61.15 25.97
CA THR A 800 -12.24 60.72 25.51
C THR A 800 -11.04 60.65 26.47
N PRO A 801 -10.02 59.79 26.15
CA PRO A 801 -8.71 59.79 26.78
C PRO A 801 -7.73 60.80 26.12
N PRO A 802 -6.79 61.41 26.88
CA PRO A 802 -5.69 62.19 26.30
C PRO A 802 -4.33 61.46 26.32
N ASP A 803 -3.51 61.81 25.32
CA ASP A 803 -2.08 61.51 25.14
C ASP A 803 -1.14 62.38 26.02
N GLY A 804 0.13 61.94 26.18
CA GLY A 804 1.29 62.86 26.20
C GLY A 804 2.50 62.49 27.08
N ALA A 805 3.64 62.24 26.41
CA ALA A 805 5.00 61.85 26.86
C ALA A 805 5.79 62.86 27.75
N PRO A 806 7.08 62.60 28.11
CA PRO A 806 8.21 62.97 27.21
C PRO A 806 9.47 62.05 27.19
N GLU A 807 10.35 62.36 26.23
CA GLU A 807 11.52 61.68 25.60
C GLU A 807 12.91 61.77 26.28
N GLY A 808 13.86 60.98 25.73
CA GLY A 808 15.33 61.21 25.61
C GLY A 808 16.14 59.89 25.63
N ASP A 809 17.09 59.52 24.77
CA ASP A 809 17.84 60.16 23.66
C ASP A 809 18.42 59.04 22.74
N GLU A 810 18.62 59.35 21.45
CA GLU A 810 19.16 58.48 20.38
C GLU A 810 20.71 58.63 20.24
N PRO A 811 21.45 57.77 19.49
CA PRO A 811 21.73 58.14 18.09
C PRO A 811 21.88 57.01 17.05
N SER A 812 21.57 57.43 15.82
CA SER A 812 21.49 56.78 14.50
C SER A 812 22.76 56.13 13.90
N ALA A 813 22.57 55.09 13.06
CA ALA A 813 23.39 54.82 11.87
C ALA A 813 22.65 54.05 10.74
N ALA A 814 22.50 54.76 9.61
CA ALA A 814 22.54 54.37 8.19
C ALA A 814 21.47 53.42 7.56
N ALA A 815 20.81 53.95 6.53
CA ALA A 815 19.81 53.34 5.68
C ALA A 815 20.40 52.54 4.49
N SER A 816 19.62 51.56 4.00
CA SER A 816 19.72 50.94 2.67
C SER A 816 18.30 50.82 2.06
N PRO A 817 18.16 50.83 0.72
CA PRO A 817 17.00 51.41 0.05
C PRO A 817 15.76 50.49 0.00
N THR A 818 14.60 51.15 0.10
CA THR A 818 13.24 50.61 0.01
C THR A 818 12.94 50.01 -1.37
N ALA A 819 12.65 48.72 -1.42
CA ALA A 819 11.87 48.11 -2.51
C ALA A 819 10.36 48.27 -2.20
N PRO A 820 9.50 48.54 -3.20
CA PRO A 820 8.09 48.81 -2.94
C PRO A 820 7.38 47.60 -2.34
N ALA A 821 6.53 47.86 -1.33
CA ALA A 821 5.66 46.87 -0.74
C ALA A 821 4.77 46.24 -1.83
N SER A 822 4.94 44.94 -2.05
CA SER A 822 3.97 44.15 -2.79
C SER A 822 2.71 44.09 -1.94
N VAL A 823 1.66 44.76 -2.43
CA VAL A 823 0.30 44.62 -1.94
C VAL A 823 -0.08 43.16 -2.07
N ALA A 824 -0.34 42.49 -0.94
CA ALA A 824 -0.98 41.18 -0.95
C ALA A 824 -2.32 41.33 -1.68
N PRO A 825 -2.59 40.58 -2.76
CA PRO A 825 -3.92 40.58 -3.34
C PRO A 825 -4.89 40.06 -2.28
N GLY A 826 -5.96 40.82 -2.04
CA GLY A 826 -7.05 40.38 -1.16
C GLY A 826 -7.66 39.07 -1.64
N PRO A 827 -8.49 38.41 -0.80
CA PRO A 827 -9.13 37.15 -1.16
C PRO A 827 -9.88 37.34 -2.47
N VAL A 828 -9.46 36.63 -3.50
CA VAL A 828 -10.22 36.54 -4.74
C VAL A 828 -11.30 35.51 -4.45
N ASP A 829 -12.57 35.93 -4.42
CA ASP A 829 -13.71 35.02 -4.39
C ASP A 829 -13.59 34.07 -5.57
N MET A 830 -13.17 32.84 -5.30
CA MET A 830 -13.25 31.73 -6.24
C MET A 830 -14.73 31.38 -6.35
N PRO A 831 -15.38 31.56 -7.51
CA PRO A 831 -16.75 31.08 -7.67
C PRO A 831 -16.78 29.58 -7.41
N ALA A 832 -17.82 29.11 -6.70
CA ALA A 832 -18.06 27.69 -6.49
C ALA A 832 -17.93 26.92 -7.80
N THR A 833 -17.17 25.82 -7.77
CA THR A 833 -17.01 24.92 -8.90
C THR A 833 -18.39 24.43 -9.33
N GLN A 834 -18.97 25.05 -10.37
CA GLN A 834 -20.19 24.53 -10.97
C GLN A 834 -19.82 23.24 -11.70
N ALA A 835 -20.63 22.21 -11.50
CA ALA A 835 -20.60 21.03 -12.35
C ALA A 835 -20.73 21.51 -13.81
N VAL A 836 -19.77 21.16 -14.66
CA VAL A 836 -19.86 21.44 -16.10
C VAL A 836 -20.90 20.49 -16.69
N GLY A 837 -22.17 20.83 -16.52
CA GLY A 837 -23.28 20.29 -17.31
C GLY A 837 -23.43 21.12 -18.57
N SER A 838 -23.18 20.53 -19.74
CA SER A 838 -23.54 21.16 -21.00
C SER A 838 -25.05 21.02 -21.21
N ASP A 839 -25.81 22.11 -21.09
CA ASP A 839 -27.25 22.13 -21.37
C ASP A 839 -27.56 21.68 -22.82
N VAL A 840 -26.62 21.87 -23.73
CA VAL A 840 -26.72 21.42 -25.12
C VAL A 840 -26.57 19.90 -25.22
N ALA A 841 -25.71 19.28 -24.41
CA ALA A 841 -25.56 17.82 -24.36
C ALA A 841 -26.73 17.15 -23.62
N GLY A 842 -27.29 17.79 -22.59
CA GLY A 842 -28.43 17.30 -21.81
C GLY A 842 -29.73 17.17 -22.62
N GLY A 843 -29.93 18.03 -23.63
CA GLY A 843 -31.10 17.96 -24.51
C GLY A 843 -30.92 17.07 -25.75
N VAL A 844 -29.71 17.00 -26.31
CA VAL A 844 -29.45 16.30 -27.57
C VAL A 844 -29.42 14.79 -27.40
N LEU A 845 -28.90 14.27 -26.29
CA LEU A 845 -28.82 12.81 -26.07
C LEU A 845 -30.20 12.13 -25.96
N PRO A 846 -31.17 12.60 -25.16
CA PRO A 846 -32.52 12.02 -25.15
C PRO A 846 -33.25 12.20 -26.49
N LEU A 847 -33.00 13.29 -27.22
CA LEU A 847 -33.57 13.50 -28.56
C LEU A 847 -33.02 12.48 -29.57
N LEU A 848 -31.71 12.19 -29.54
CA LEU A 848 -31.08 11.18 -30.40
C LEU A 848 -31.55 9.77 -30.05
N ILE A 849 -31.75 9.46 -28.77
CA ILE A 849 -32.34 8.19 -28.32
C ILE A 849 -33.80 8.08 -28.82
N LEU A 850 -34.58 9.15 -28.74
CA LEU A 850 -35.96 9.18 -29.23
C LEU A 850 -36.02 9.01 -30.75
N LEU A 851 -35.15 9.69 -31.51
CA LEU A 851 -35.05 9.56 -32.96
C LEU A 851 -34.58 8.15 -33.38
N GLY A 852 -33.63 7.56 -32.63
CA GLY A 852 -33.21 6.17 -32.80
C GLY A 852 -34.37 5.19 -32.55
N ALA A 853 -35.13 5.39 -31.48
CA ALA A 853 -36.32 4.57 -31.18
C ALA A 853 -37.41 4.71 -32.27
N ILE A 854 -37.66 5.92 -32.77
CA ILE A 854 -38.58 6.15 -33.91
C ILE A 854 -38.07 5.45 -35.18
N GLY A 855 -36.76 5.48 -35.44
CA GLY A 855 -36.14 4.75 -36.55
C GLY A 855 -36.31 3.23 -36.43
N CYS A 856 -36.17 2.66 -35.23
CA CYS A 856 -36.42 1.24 -34.96
C CYS A 856 -37.89 0.87 -35.14
N VAL A 857 -38.83 1.73 -34.71
CA VAL A 857 -40.26 1.51 -34.91
C VAL A 857 -40.64 1.62 -36.39
N ALA A 858 -40.11 2.61 -37.12
CA ALA A 858 -40.37 2.78 -38.55
C ALA A 858 -39.83 1.59 -39.37
N THR A 859 -38.64 1.08 -39.05
CA THR A 859 -38.08 -0.11 -39.72
C THR A 859 -38.84 -1.39 -39.38
N ALA A 860 -39.33 -1.54 -38.14
CA ALA A 860 -40.22 -2.64 -37.77
C ALA A 860 -41.57 -2.58 -38.52
N VAL A 861 -42.17 -1.40 -38.63
CA VAL A 861 -43.43 -1.19 -39.37
C VAL A 861 -43.25 -1.45 -40.86
N ILE A 862 -42.15 -1.00 -41.48
CA ILE A 862 -41.85 -1.28 -42.89
C ILE A 862 -41.64 -2.77 -43.12
N ARG A 863 -40.92 -3.48 -42.24
CA ARG A 863 -40.71 -4.94 -42.36
C ARG A 863 -42.01 -5.75 -42.20
N VAL A 864 -43.00 -5.24 -41.48
CA VAL A 864 -44.32 -5.89 -41.30
C VAL A 864 -45.32 -5.50 -42.39
N ALA A 865 -45.29 -4.26 -42.88
CA ALA A 865 -46.25 -3.75 -43.87
C ALA A 865 -45.90 -4.13 -45.33
N VAL A 866 -44.61 -4.25 -45.66
CA VAL A 866 -44.15 -4.58 -47.03
C VAL A 866 -44.59 -5.99 -47.51
N PRO A 867 -44.60 -7.04 -46.66
CA PRO A 867 -45.17 -8.34 -47.04
C PRO A 867 -46.69 -8.32 -47.24
N LEU A 868 -47.41 -7.45 -46.52
CA LEU A 868 -48.88 -7.33 -46.62
C LEU A 868 -49.33 -6.57 -47.88
N LEU A 869 -48.50 -5.65 -48.40
CA LEU A 869 -48.77 -4.90 -49.64
C LEU A 869 -48.37 -5.65 -50.92
N ARG A 870 -47.50 -6.67 -50.82
CA ARG A 870 -47.15 -7.55 -51.97
C ARG A 870 -48.13 -8.71 -52.20
N GLY A 871 -49.14 -8.89 -51.33
CA GLY A 871 -50.19 -9.90 -51.48
C GLY A 871 -51.44 -9.46 -52.24
N ARG A 872 -51.45 -8.27 -52.85
CA ARG A 872 -52.54 -7.78 -53.71
C ARG A 872 -51.99 -7.20 -55.02
N ARG A 873 -51.48 -8.08 -55.87
CA ARG A 873 -51.59 -8.01 -57.33
C ARG A 873 -51.52 -9.42 -57.90
#